data_AF-A0A9W9XQ90-F1
#
_entry.id   AF-A0A9W9XQ90-F1
#
_cell.length_a   1.000
_cell.length_b   1.000
_cell.length_c   1.000
_cell.angle_alpha   90.00
_cell.angle_beta   90.00
_cell.angle_gamma   90.00
#
_symmetry.space_group_name_H-M   'P 1'
#
loop_
_entity.id
_entity.type
_entity.pdbx_description
1 polymer ?
#
loop_
_entity_poly.entity_id
_entity_poly.type
_entity_poly.pdbx_seq_one_letter_code
_entity_poly.pdbx_strand_id
1 'polypeptide(L)'
;MSKGICAGKHAIAEYLIQQGFQLLELADKSQSHTTEPADDLRLQESEIRRKDDPKSLELTFQDADSLLDFATKRWQERWVTTDIADATTLDRFLLRPFFLLVSVDAPVSLRWKRFADRCWRRQLDPPELEKFVMWNDHNLYDKEIGRVYLTDKAQVRLFNSSSSLEELHSALKTLDLADEQRLRPNWDQYFMQLASLAAQRSNCMKRRVHGAIAGMEEESVSQPASVFTPKKTHYWKQAGSGFERGRSYIVIPQVGISEVVYSQGYNMDNDPYYKQQACGYDNFTRLRMGSSIFRDLNLNDQSQPKTNDLQFDNGGAEQFDLIEENYASASVNIRITAGLYQSYSMPTVHLLDYVAGNIRSLVNAINQVGYDVEWVKSPEDVKNADKLILPGVGHFGHCLSQLDKGGFLEPIRQHIEAGKPFMGICVGLQALFQGSEEDNDVPGLGLIPMRIQKFDDASKSVPHIGWNSAINTASDGTKNQSFYGLRPTSKYYYVHSYAAPYNPDVLEKDGWSVATATYGEEEFIGAISRGNIFGAQFHPEKSGVAGLRAIRAFLNGDQFQSLSQDLVTGKEDGLTRRVIACLDVRTNDSGDLVVTKGDQYDVREKSGADAGGSVRNLGKPVDMAKKYYEQGADEVTFLNITSFRNCPIADTPMLEILRRTSETVFVPLTIGGGIKDTVDTDGTRVPALDVATMYFKSGADKVSVGSDSVFAAEDYYHAGEKLSGQTAIETISQAYGKQAVVVSVDPKRVYVDKPEDTHHHTIKTQFPNSKGQSFCWYQCTVKGGRETRDIDVRQLVQAVEAMGAGEILLNCIDKDGSNSGFDLELINDVKAAIKIPVIASSGAGVPAHFAEVFNKTTTDAALGAGMFHRGEYTVTQVKDHLQMEGFLVRQFEAEI
;
A
#
# COMPACT_ATOMS: atom_id res chain seq x y z
N MET A 1 13.18 -17.77 18.89
CA MET A 1 13.62 -18.42 17.64
C MET A 1 14.73 -17.62 16.98
N SER A 2 15.44 -18.22 16.01
CA SER A 2 16.47 -17.56 15.18
C SER A 2 15.89 -17.38 13.79
N LYS A 3 16.06 -16.22 13.15
CA LYS A 3 15.65 -15.99 11.76
C LYS A 3 16.66 -16.63 10.80
N GLY A 4 17.93 -16.23 10.85
CA GLY A 4 19.02 -16.90 10.13
C GLY A 4 19.90 -17.80 11.01
N ILE A 5 20.79 -18.56 10.36
CA ILE A 5 21.89 -19.30 11.02
C ILE A 5 22.73 -18.31 11.84
N CYS A 6 23.11 -18.68 13.07
CA CYS A 6 23.92 -17.88 13.99
C CYS A 6 23.39 -16.47 14.38
N ALA A 7 22.08 -16.18 14.22
CA ALA A 7 21.52 -14.88 14.61
C ALA A 7 21.51 -14.60 16.14
N GLY A 8 21.67 -15.64 16.97
CA GLY A 8 21.95 -15.49 18.41
C GLY A 8 20.85 -15.94 19.37
N LYS A 9 19.89 -16.79 18.95
CA LYS A 9 18.79 -17.28 19.82
C LYS A 9 19.27 -17.83 21.18
N HIS A 10 20.42 -18.51 21.21
CA HIS A 10 20.97 -19.11 22.43
C HIS A 10 21.55 -18.06 23.39
N ALA A 11 22.22 -17.02 22.88
CA ALA A 11 22.74 -15.93 23.72
C ALA A 11 21.61 -15.17 24.45
N ILE A 12 20.44 -15.01 23.81
CA ILE A 12 19.28 -14.44 24.48
C ILE A 12 18.70 -15.39 25.53
N ALA A 13 18.67 -16.71 25.27
CA ALA A 13 18.25 -17.69 26.26
C ALA A 13 19.20 -17.71 27.48
N GLU A 14 20.52 -17.66 27.26
CA GLU A 14 21.54 -17.55 28.31
C GLU A 14 21.35 -16.26 29.14
N TYR A 15 21.10 -15.12 28.49
CA TYR A 15 20.77 -13.86 29.18
C TYR A 15 19.50 -14.00 30.05
N LEU A 16 18.42 -14.59 29.53
CA LEU A 16 17.19 -14.81 30.29
C LEU A 16 17.41 -15.77 31.48
N ILE A 17 18.23 -16.80 31.33
CA ILE A 17 18.62 -17.69 32.44
C ILE A 17 19.36 -16.90 33.54
N GLN A 18 20.24 -15.96 33.17
CA GLN A 18 20.87 -15.04 34.13
C GLN A 18 19.85 -14.10 34.82
N GLN A 19 18.71 -13.81 34.20
CA GLN A 19 17.57 -13.08 34.79
C GLN A 19 16.57 -13.99 35.54
N GLY A 20 16.96 -15.24 35.84
CA GLY A 20 16.18 -16.17 36.66
C GLY A 20 15.16 -17.04 35.90
N PHE A 21 15.26 -17.15 34.58
CA PHE A 21 14.46 -18.09 33.80
C PHE A 21 15.07 -19.51 33.85
N GLN A 22 14.23 -20.53 33.73
CA GLN A 22 14.64 -21.92 33.59
C GLN A 22 14.39 -22.41 32.16
N LEU A 23 15.33 -23.20 31.62
CA LEU A 23 15.25 -23.74 30.26
C LEU A 23 14.36 -25.00 30.23
N LEU A 24 13.41 -25.05 29.31
CA LEU A 24 12.60 -26.23 28.98
C LEU A 24 13.05 -26.78 27.61
N GLU A 25 13.41 -28.05 27.57
CA GLU A 25 13.92 -28.73 26.36
C GLU A 25 12.92 -29.76 25.81
N LEU A 26 12.92 -29.98 24.49
CA LEU A 26 12.21 -31.11 23.87
C LEU A 26 13.17 -32.25 23.54
N ALA A 27 12.77 -33.48 23.87
CA ALA A 27 13.57 -34.69 23.70
C ALA A 27 13.72 -35.08 22.21
N ASP A 28 12.67 -34.89 21.42
CA ASP A 28 12.72 -35.10 19.97
C ASP A 28 13.30 -33.87 19.28
N LYS A 29 14.64 -33.83 19.23
CA LYS A 29 15.38 -33.00 18.28
C LYS A 29 15.19 -33.58 16.89
N SER A 30 14.00 -33.35 16.32
CA SER A 30 13.57 -33.97 15.07
C SER A 30 14.63 -33.80 13.99
N GLN A 31 14.96 -34.91 13.35
CA GLN A 31 16.08 -35.03 12.44
C GLN A 31 15.89 -34.06 11.27
N SER A 32 16.90 -33.23 10.99
CA SER A 32 16.95 -32.45 9.75
C SER A 32 17.09 -33.42 8.57
N HIS A 33 15.98 -33.81 7.96
CA HIS A 33 15.97 -34.57 6.72
C HIS A 33 16.71 -33.79 5.64
N THR A 34 17.99 -34.13 5.46
CA THR A 34 18.87 -33.59 4.43
C THR A 34 19.61 -34.79 3.84
N THR A 35 19.13 -35.24 2.68
CA THR A 35 19.72 -36.36 1.94
C THR A 35 20.81 -35.89 1.00
N GLU A 36 21.88 -35.30 1.55
CA GLU A 36 23.17 -35.17 0.88
C GLU A 36 24.34 -35.44 1.85
N PRO A 37 25.51 -35.90 1.36
CA PRO A 37 26.54 -36.43 2.22
C PRO A 37 27.54 -35.36 2.68
N ALA A 38 27.70 -35.25 4.01
CA ALA A 38 28.86 -34.64 4.68
C ALA A 38 29.12 -33.14 4.42
N ASP A 39 28.22 -32.28 4.91
CA ASP A 39 28.61 -30.97 5.43
C ASP A 39 27.87 -30.68 6.76
N ASP A 40 28.57 -30.13 7.76
CA ASP A 40 28.30 -30.48 9.16
C ASP A 40 27.25 -29.59 9.89
N LEU A 41 25.96 -29.91 9.70
CA LEU A 41 24.87 -29.29 10.46
C LEU A 41 24.90 -29.57 11.98
N ARG A 42 25.77 -30.48 12.47
CA ARG A 42 25.98 -30.72 13.93
C ARG A 42 26.66 -29.53 14.62
N LEU A 43 27.14 -28.55 13.84
CA LEU A 43 27.59 -27.24 14.33
C LEU A 43 26.48 -26.38 14.94
N GLN A 44 25.21 -26.74 14.78
CA GLN A 44 24.09 -25.98 15.37
C GLN A 44 23.85 -26.26 16.87
N GLU A 45 24.30 -27.40 17.41
CA GLU A 45 24.10 -27.73 18.83
C GLU A 45 24.87 -26.77 19.76
N SER A 46 24.15 -26.26 20.76
CA SER A 46 24.63 -25.27 21.72
C SER A 46 25.49 -25.90 22.82
N GLU A 47 26.45 -25.12 23.33
CA GLU A 47 27.35 -25.51 24.43
C GLU A 47 26.70 -25.32 25.81
N ILE A 48 25.37 -25.22 25.88
CA ILE A 48 24.60 -24.86 27.10
C ILE A 48 24.72 -25.92 28.22
N ARG A 49 25.13 -27.16 27.90
CA ARG A 49 25.28 -28.24 28.89
C ARG A 49 26.69 -28.31 29.49
N ARG A 50 26.79 -28.05 30.80
CA ARG A 50 27.59 -28.94 31.67
C ARG A 50 26.86 -30.29 31.71
N LYS A 51 27.54 -31.39 31.37
CA LYS A 51 26.91 -32.71 31.16
C LYS A 51 26.41 -33.41 32.44
N ASP A 52 26.63 -32.82 33.62
CA ASP A 52 26.55 -33.50 34.91
C ASP A 52 25.56 -32.85 35.93
N ASP A 53 24.59 -32.03 35.49
CA ASP A 53 23.55 -31.47 36.39
C ASP A 53 22.27 -32.33 36.39
N PRO A 54 21.90 -32.98 37.52
CA PRO A 54 20.70 -33.81 37.63
C PRO A 54 19.39 -33.07 37.31
N LYS A 55 19.31 -31.75 37.53
CA LYS A 55 18.07 -30.97 37.28
C LYS A 55 17.73 -30.86 35.79
N SER A 56 18.70 -31.01 34.90
CA SER A 56 18.47 -30.91 33.45
C SER A 56 17.55 -32.02 32.91
N LEU A 57 17.54 -33.19 33.56
CA LEU A 57 16.69 -34.33 33.20
C LEU A 57 15.22 -34.15 33.60
N GLU A 58 14.91 -33.31 34.60
CA GLU A 58 13.53 -33.05 35.05
C GLU A 58 12.78 -32.02 34.18
N LEU A 59 13.49 -31.26 33.32
CA LEU A 59 12.94 -30.21 32.47
C LEU A 59 13.02 -30.54 30.95
N THR A 60 13.17 -31.83 30.62
CA THR A 60 13.13 -32.34 29.25
C THR A 60 11.79 -33.07 28.99
N PHE A 61 11.07 -32.72 27.94
CA PHE A 61 9.74 -33.27 27.64
C PHE A 61 9.71 -34.02 26.30
N GLN A 62 8.89 -35.07 26.17
CA GLN A 62 8.82 -35.85 24.92
C GLN A 62 8.12 -35.10 23.78
N ASP A 63 7.16 -34.22 24.11
CA ASP A 63 6.33 -33.51 23.15
C ASP A 63 5.96 -32.10 23.66
N ALA A 64 5.49 -31.26 22.73
CA ALA A 64 5.13 -29.87 23.00
C ALA A 64 3.91 -29.70 23.93
N ASP A 65 2.96 -30.64 23.97
CA ASP A 65 1.78 -30.54 24.84
C ASP A 65 2.16 -30.82 26.29
N SER A 66 3.03 -31.82 26.52
CA SER A 66 3.60 -32.15 27.83
C SER A 66 4.41 -31.00 28.42
N LEU A 67 5.26 -30.35 27.60
CA LEU A 67 5.99 -29.14 28.00
C LEU A 67 5.03 -27.99 28.34
N LEU A 68 4.02 -27.77 27.50
CA LEU A 68 3.05 -26.69 27.66
C LEU A 68 2.16 -26.88 28.88
N ASP A 69 1.72 -28.10 29.19
CA ASP A 69 0.93 -28.42 30.39
C ASP A 69 1.74 -28.19 31.68
N PHE A 70 3.01 -28.60 31.70
CA PHE A 70 3.93 -28.31 32.81
C PHE A 70 4.09 -26.79 33.03
N ALA A 71 4.39 -26.03 31.98
CA ALA A 71 4.55 -24.58 32.05
C ALA A 71 3.24 -23.87 32.43
N THR A 72 2.09 -24.35 31.92
CA THR A 72 0.76 -23.78 32.23
C THR A 72 0.42 -23.95 33.72
N LYS A 73 0.70 -25.12 34.30
CA LYS A 73 0.50 -25.38 35.75
C LYS A 73 1.40 -24.51 36.64
N ARG A 74 2.50 -24.00 36.08
CA ARG A 74 3.53 -23.19 36.76
C ARG A 74 3.72 -21.82 36.09
N TRP A 75 2.64 -21.19 35.66
CA TRP A 75 2.67 -19.92 34.91
C TRP A 75 3.27 -18.71 35.67
N GLN A 76 3.39 -18.82 37.01
CA GLN A 76 4.07 -17.84 37.87
C GLN A 76 5.60 -18.04 37.94
N GLU A 77 6.12 -19.18 37.49
CA GLU A 77 7.55 -19.40 37.29
C GLU A 77 7.99 -18.81 35.92
N ARG A 78 9.31 -18.65 35.71
CA ARG A 78 9.88 -18.01 34.51
C ARG A 78 10.54 -19.08 33.64
N TRP A 79 10.03 -19.26 32.42
CA TRP A 79 10.41 -20.34 31.51
C TRP A 79 10.90 -19.81 30.16
N VAL A 80 11.93 -20.44 29.61
CA VAL A 80 12.43 -20.16 28.24
C VAL A 80 12.63 -21.48 27.50
N THR A 81 12.39 -21.48 26.18
CA THR A 81 12.73 -22.62 25.31
C THR A 81 13.28 -22.11 23.98
N THR A 82 14.21 -22.88 23.40
CA THR A 82 14.79 -22.61 22.07
C THR A 82 14.28 -23.55 20.99
N ASP A 83 13.39 -24.48 21.35
CA ASP A 83 13.17 -25.74 20.65
C ASP A 83 11.83 -25.70 19.92
N ILE A 84 11.70 -24.71 19.05
CA ILE A 84 10.53 -24.55 18.17
C ILE A 84 11.01 -24.92 16.77
N ALA A 85 10.67 -26.13 16.34
CA ALA A 85 11.17 -26.71 15.09
C ALA A 85 10.31 -26.35 13.86
N ASP A 86 9.00 -26.27 14.05
CA ASP A 86 7.97 -26.24 12.99
C ASP A 86 6.73 -25.39 13.35
N ALA A 87 5.80 -25.29 12.39
CA ALA A 87 4.53 -24.56 12.52
C ALA A 87 3.65 -25.10 13.66
N THR A 88 3.53 -26.43 13.75
CA THR A 88 2.60 -27.13 14.64
C THR A 88 2.97 -26.92 16.10
N THR A 89 4.27 -26.99 16.41
CA THR A 89 4.86 -26.70 17.73
C THR A 89 4.62 -25.25 18.11
N LEU A 90 4.87 -24.31 17.19
CA LEU A 90 4.65 -22.89 17.44
C LEU A 90 3.17 -22.58 17.67
N ASP A 91 2.28 -23.10 16.84
CA ASP A 91 0.84 -22.83 16.96
C ASP A 91 0.27 -23.40 18.26
N ARG A 92 0.74 -24.57 18.73
CA ARG A 92 0.41 -25.11 20.06
C ARG A 92 0.82 -24.17 21.19
N PHE A 93 2.04 -23.61 21.16
CA PHE A 93 2.49 -22.65 22.16
C PHE A 93 1.71 -21.33 22.10
N LEU A 94 1.39 -20.82 20.90
CA LEU A 94 0.59 -19.61 20.70
C LEU A 94 -0.89 -19.76 21.14
N LEU A 95 -1.39 -20.98 21.40
CA LEU A 95 -2.69 -21.19 22.09
C LEU A 95 -2.66 -20.77 23.57
N ARG A 96 -1.55 -20.25 24.10
CA ARG A 96 -1.47 -19.68 25.45
C ARG A 96 -1.11 -18.19 25.38
N PRO A 97 -1.94 -17.28 25.92
CA PRO A 97 -1.70 -15.83 25.84
C PRO A 97 -0.50 -15.34 26.67
N PHE A 98 0.06 -16.18 27.55
CA PHE A 98 1.30 -15.91 28.29
C PHE A 98 2.56 -16.37 27.53
N PHE A 99 2.44 -16.92 26.31
CA PHE A 99 3.59 -17.33 25.51
C PHE A 99 4.09 -16.19 24.62
N LEU A 100 5.32 -15.74 24.85
CA LEU A 100 5.97 -14.67 24.10
C LEU A 100 6.97 -15.24 23.09
N LEU A 101 6.64 -15.22 21.80
CA LEU A 101 7.58 -15.58 20.74
C LEU A 101 8.52 -14.40 20.43
N VAL A 102 9.78 -14.55 20.84
CA VAL A 102 10.88 -13.65 20.45
C VAL A 102 11.59 -14.21 19.21
N SER A 103 11.61 -13.45 18.11
CA SER A 103 12.45 -13.71 16.93
C SER A 103 13.74 -12.89 17.01
N VAL A 104 14.86 -13.48 16.57
CA VAL A 104 16.19 -12.86 16.61
C VAL A 104 16.81 -12.94 15.23
N ASP A 105 17.22 -11.81 14.68
CA ASP A 105 17.97 -11.71 13.42
C ASP A 105 19.27 -10.93 13.61
N ALA A 106 20.20 -10.98 12.66
CA ALA A 106 21.46 -10.23 12.68
C ALA A 106 22.02 -10.04 11.26
N PRO A 107 22.90 -9.04 11.02
CA PRO A 107 23.55 -8.86 9.71
C PRO A 107 24.24 -10.13 9.22
N VAL A 108 24.10 -10.44 7.92
CA VAL A 108 24.64 -11.68 7.30
C VAL A 108 26.14 -11.84 7.58
N SER A 109 26.92 -10.77 7.42
CA SER A 109 28.36 -10.73 7.69
C SER A 109 28.71 -11.05 9.16
N LEU A 110 27.94 -10.54 10.11
CA LEU A 110 28.08 -10.84 11.54
C LEU A 110 27.68 -12.28 11.86
N ARG A 111 26.64 -12.81 11.21
CA ARG A 111 26.20 -14.21 11.35
C ARG A 111 27.23 -15.18 10.79
N TRP A 112 27.84 -14.86 9.65
CA TRP A 112 28.95 -15.61 9.07
C TRP A 112 30.17 -15.58 10.00
N LYS A 113 30.58 -14.41 10.50
CA LYS A 113 31.69 -14.29 11.46
C LYS A 113 31.47 -15.15 12.71
N ARG A 114 30.28 -15.08 13.32
CA ARG A 114 29.89 -15.93 14.47
C ARG A 114 29.86 -17.43 14.15
N PHE A 115 29.63 -17.80 12.90
CA PHE A 115 29.73 -19.19 12.43
C PHE A 115 31.19 -19.61 12.24
N ALA A 116 32.03 -18.77 11.63
CA ALA A 116 33.46 -19.01 11.48
C ALA A 116 34.19 -19.13 12.84
N ASP A 117 33.88 -18.25 13.79
CA ASP A 117 34.34 -18.30 15.18
C ASP A 117 33.96 -19.62 15.90
N ARG A 118 32.93 -20.33 15.42
CA ARG A 118 32.53 -21.66 15.93
C ARG A 118 33.27 -22.79 15.22
N CYS A 119 33.45 -22.69 13.90
CA CYS A 119 34.28 -23.62 13.12
C CYS A 119 35.71 -23.65 13.67
N TRP A 120 36.36 -22.49 13.85
CA TRP A 120 37.71 -22.39 14.39
C TRP A 120 37.83 -22.98 15.82
N ARG A 121 36.85 -22.73 16.70
CA ARG A 121 36.81 -23.33 18.05
C ARG A 121 36.69 -24.85 18.04
N ARG A 122 36.11 -25.44 16.98
CA ARG A 122 35.96 -26.88 16.79
C ARG A 122 37.01 -27.48 15.84
N GLN A 123 38.04 -26.72 15.48
CA GLN A 123 39.12 -27.12 14.55
C GLN A 123 38.62 -27.54 13.16
N LEU A 124 37.61 -26.82 12.66
CA LEU A 124 37.04 -26.99 11.33
C LEU A 124 37.24 -25.72 10.51
N ASP A 125 37.41 -25.87 9.20
CA ASP A 125 37.50 -24.74 8.28
C ASP A 125 36.10 -24.12 8.05
N PRO A 126 35.99 -22.77 8.08
CA PRO A 126 34.72 -22.09 7.82
C PRO A 126 34.40 -22.07 6.31
N PRO A 127 33.11 -22.15 5.92
CA PRO A 127 32.71 -21.95 4.53
C PRO A 127 32.94 -20.50 4.11
N GLU A 128 33.12 -20.28 2.81
CA GLU A 128 33.07 -18.94 2.22
C GLU A 128 31.71 -18.27 2.45
N LEU A 129 31.69 -16.93 2.42
CA LEU A 129 30.49 -16.14 2.71
C LEU A 129 29.33 -16.47 1.77
N GLU A 130 29.60 -16.70 0.49
CA GLU A 130 28.60 -17.06 -0.52
C GLU A 130 27.93 -18.41 -0.20
N LYS A 131 28.71 -19.45 0.11
CA LYS A 131 28.20 -20.77 0.53
C LYS A 131 27.36 -20.66 1.82
N PHE A 132 27.76 -19.79 2.76
CA PHE A 132 26.98 -19.52 3.97
C PHE A 132 25.66 -18.77 3.69
N VAL A 133 25.62 -17.88 2.70
CA VAL A 133 24.37 -17.22 2.25
C VAL A 133 23.43 -18.25 1.66
N MET A 134 23.89 -19.14 0.77
CA MET A 134 23.06 -20.22 0.21
C MET A 134 22.47 -21.12 1.31
N TRP A 135 23.28 -21.52 2.30
CA TRP A 135 22.79 -22.29 3.46
C TRP A 135 21.77 -21.53 4.31
N ASN A 136 21.96 -20.22 4.48
CA ASN A 136 21.02 -19.37 5.20
C ASN A 136 19.67 -19.27 4.48
N ASP A 137 19.70 -19.09 3.16
CA ASP A 137 18.50 -18.85 2.37
C ASP A 137 17.69 -20.13 2.21
N HIS A 138 18.35 -21.28 2.05
CA HIS A 138 17.70 -22.59 2.16
C HIS A 138 17.07 -22.80 3.55
N ASN A 139 17.73 -22.37 4.64
CA ASN A 139 17.12 -22.46 5.98
C ASN A 139 15.93 -21.51 6.21
N LEU A 140 15.81 -20.44 5.42
CA LEU A 140 14.74 -19.43 5.55
C LEU A 140 13.56 -19.71 4.62
N TYR A 141 13.82 -20.01 3.36
CA TYR A 141 12.86 -19.90 2.26
C TYR A 141 12.54 -21.24 1.57
N ASP A 142 13.20 -22.33 1.95
CA ASP A 142 12.90 -23.65 1.39
C ASP A 142 11.45 -24.09 1.66
N LYS A 143 10.87 -24.82 0.70
CA LYS A 143 9.47 -25.23 0.71
C LYS A 143 9.14 -26.25 1.81
N GLU A 144 10.10 -27.06 2.22
CA GLU A 144 9.93 -28.14 3.21
C GLU A 144 10.54 -27.76 4.56
N ILE A 145 11.69 -27.07 4.58
CA ILE A 145 12.42 -26.74 5.82
C ILE A 145 12.51 -25.25 6.17
N GLY A 146 12.02 -24.35 5.30
CA GLY A 146 12.16 -22.90 5.45
C GLY A 146 11.44 -22.35 6.69
N ARG A 147 12.11 -21.49 7.46
CA ARG A 147 11.63 -20.99 8.76
C ARG A 147 11.10 -19.56 8.76
N VAL A 148 11.08 -18.87 7.62
CA VAL A 148 10.67 -17.45 7.56
C VAL A 148 9.26 -17.22 8.12
N TYR A 149 8.30 -18.08 7.78
CA TYR A 149 6.89 -17.97 8.22
C TYR A 149 6.71 -18.09 9.75
N LEU A 150 7.63 -18.78 10.45
CA LEU A 150 7.64 -18.87 11.91
C LEU A 150 8.04 -17.55 12.55
N THR A 151 8.98 -16.83 11.92
CA THR A 151 9.46 -15.54 12.41
C THR A 151 8.43 -14.43 12.25
N ASP A 152 7.50 -14.56 11.30
CA ASP A 152 6.45 -13.57 11.12
C ASP A 152 5.39 -13.59 12.23
N LYS A 153 5.16 -14.74 12.85
CA LYS A 153 4.27 -14.89 14.03
C LYS A 153 4.88 -14.35 15.34
N ALA A 154 6.10 -13.83 15.34
CA ALA A 154 6.78 -13.35 16.55
C ALA A 154 6.26 -11.98 17.01
N GLN A 155 5.82 -11.88 18.27
CA GLN A 155 5.39 -10.62 18.87
C GLN A 155 6.56 -9.66 19.14
N VAL A 156 7.76 -10.19 19.38
CA VAL A 156 8.98 -9.39 19.57
C VAL A 156 10.00 -9.80 18.51
N ARG A 157 10.47 -8.83 17.72
CA ARG A 157 11.50 -9.03 16.69
C ARG A 157 12.74 -8.23 17.06
N LEU A 158 13.86 -8.91 17.33
CA LEU A 158 15.11 -8.31 17.76
C LEU A 158 16.15 -8.38 16.65
N PHE A 159 16.74 -7.24 16.30
CA PHE A 159 17.87 -7.17 15.37
C PHE A 159 19.17 -7.00 16.16
N ASN A 160 19.97 -8.05 16.19
CA ASN A 160 21.22 -8.17 16.94
C ASN A 160 22.40 -7.72 16.08
N SER A 161 22.66 -6.41 16.06
CA SER A 161 23.86 -5.80 15.46
C SER A 161 25.10 -5.84 16.37
N SER A 162 24.96 -6.26 17.64
CA SER A 162 26.03 -6.25 18.64
C SER A 162 27.22 -7.12 18.25
N SER A 163 28.42 -6.54 18.33
CA SER A 163 29.69 -7.22 18.01
C SER A 163 30.14 -8.15 19.14
N SER A 164 29.71 -7.88 20.38
CA SER A 164 30.03 -8.66 21.58
C SER A 164 28.78 -9.11 22.38
N LEU A 165 28.97 -10.06 23.30
CA LEU A 165 27.92 -10.48 24.24
C LEU A 165 27.58 -9.39 25.26
N GLU A 166 28.54 -8.58 25.68
CA GLU A 166 28.34 -7.51 26.66
C GLU A 166 27.46 -6.38 26.09
N GLU A 167 27.71 -5.97 24.85
CA GLU A 167 26.84 -5.04 24.09
C GLU A 167 25.42 -5.59 23.96
N LEU A 168 25.29 -6.88 23.62
CA LEU A 168 23.98 -7.54 23.49
C LEU A 168 23.24 -7.57 24.82
N HIS A 169 23.90 -7.93 25.92
CA HIS A 169 23.29 -7.97 27.25
C HIS A 169 22.87 -6.57 27.72
N SER A 170 23.66 -5.53 27.40
CA SER A 170 23.29 -4.14 27.67
C SER A 170 22.03 -3.72 26.91
N ALA A 171 21.92 -4.08 25.62
CA ALA A 171 20.72 -3.81 24.82
C ALA A 171 19.49 -4.60 25.31
N LEU A 172 19.67 -5.87 25.68
CA LEU A 172 18.58 -6.69 26.23
C LEU A 172 18.08 -6.18 27.60
N LYS A 173 18.97 -5.55 28.38
CA LYS A 173 18.61 -4.87 29.63
C LYS A 173 17.74 -3.64 29.42
N THR A 174 17.95 -2.86 28.35
CA THR A 174 17.09 -1.71 28.03
C THR A 174 15.72 -2.10 27.47
N LEU A 175 15.61 -3.29 26.85
CA LEU A 175 14.35 -3.81 26.30
C LEU A 175 13.39 -4.38 27.36
N ASP A 176 13.89 -4.65 28.56
CA ASP A 176 13.24 -5.37 29.67
C ASP A 176 12.32 -6.51 29.21
N LEU A 177 12.92 -7.56 28.65
CA LEU A 177 12.20 -8.78 28.27
C LEU A 177 11.60 -9.55 29.46
N ALA A 178 11.94 -9.16 30.69
CA ALA A 178 11.48 -9.79 31.93
C ALA A 178 10.36 -9.01 32.64
N ASP A 179 9.85 -7.94 32.01
CA ASP A 179 8.73 -7.13 32.51
C ASP A 179 7.50 -8.00 32.81
N GLU A 180 7.07 -7.96 34.07
CA GLU A 180 5.91 -8.68 34.57
C GLU A 180 4.62 -8.31 33.82
N GLN A 181 4.43 -7.05 33.40
CA GLN A 181 3.24 -6.65 32.64
C GLN A 181 3.22 -7.26 31.23
N ARG A 182 4.39 -7.51 30.65
CA ARG A 182 4.55 -8.11 29.31
C ARG A 182 4.43 -9.63 29.35
N LEU A 183 4.95 -10.28 30.39
CA LEU A 183 4.86 -11.73 30.59
C LEU A 183 3.49 -12.15 31.14
N ARG A 184 2.86 -11.28 31.94
CA ARG A 184 1.62 -11.53 32.69
C ARG A 184 0.71 -10.30 32.57
N PRO A 185 0.08 -10.11 31.39
CA PRO A 185 -0.86 -9.01 31.19
C PRO A 185 -1.93 -8.99 32.28
N ASN A 186 -2.37 -7.79 32.66
CA ASN A 186 -3.42 -7.66 33.67
C ASN A 186 -4.74 -8.28 33.19
N TRP A 187 -5.67 -8.52 34.12
CA TRP A 187 -6.95 -9.18 33.81
C TRP A 187 -7.71 -8.49 32.67
N ASP A 188 -7.65 -7.16 32.58
CA ASP A 188 -8.31 -6.40 31.52
C ASP A 188 -7.69 -6.66 30.14
N GLN A 189 -6.36 -6.59 30.01
CA GLN A 189 -5.64 -6.93 28.77
C GLN A 189 -5.89 -8.39 28.36
N TYR A 190 -5.85 -9.31 29.31
CA TYR A 190 -6.11 -10.73 29.10
C TYR A 190 -7.54 -10.98 28.57
N PHE A 191 -8.55 -10.37 29.19
CA PHE A 191 -9.94 -10.47 28.74
C PHE A 191 -10.19 -9.75 27.40
N MET A 192 -9.52 -8.63 27.13
CA MET A 192 -9.62 -7.94 25.83
C MET A 192 -8.99 -8.75 24.70
N GLN A 193 -7.86 -9.43 24.93
CA GLN A 193 -7.28 -10.36 23.96
C GLN A 193 -8.21 -11.56 23.70
N LEU A 194 -8.78 -12.17 24.74
CA LEU A 194 -9.77 -13.25 24.58
C LEU A 194 -11.03 -12.80 23.84
N ALA A 195 -11.54 -11.60 24.13
CA ALA A 195 -12.68 -11.01 23.43
C ALA A 195 -12.37 -10.75 21.94
N SER A 196 -11.16 -10.27 21.64
CA SER A 196 -10.68 -10.08 20.27
C SER A 196 -10.57 -11.42 19.51
N LEU A 197 -9.98 -12.44 20.14
CA LEU A 197 -9.85 -13.78 19.54
C LEU A 197 -11.21 -14.45 19.32
N ALA A 198 -12.16 -14.25 20.24
CA ALA A 198 -13.54 -14.72 20.11
C ALA A 198 -14.31 -13.99 19.00
N ALA A 199 -14.07 -12.67 18.83
CA ALA A 199 -14.62 -11.90 17.73
C ALA A 199 -14.07 -12.37 16.37
N GLN A 200 -12.76 -12.62 16.27
CA GLN A 200 -12.12 -13.13 15.04
C GLN A 200 -12.58 -14.54 14.65
N ARG A 201 -12.93 -15.40 15.62
CA ARG A 201 -13.44 -16.75 15.36
C ARG A 201 -14.96 -16.83 15.14
N SER A 202 -15.68 -15.72 15.28
CA SER A 202 -17.13 -15.67 15.07
C SER A 202 -17.46 -14.98 13.75
N ASN A 203 -17.88 -15.74 12.75
CA ASN A 203 -18.39 -15.21 11.46
C ASN A 203 -19.68 -14.36 11.59
N CYS A 204 -20.12 -14.03 12.81
CA CYS A 204 -21.24 -13.15 13.08
C CYS A 204 -20.85 -11.66 13.03
N MET A 205 -20.53 -11.17 11.82
CA MET A 205 -20.52 -9.75 11.48
C MET A 205 -21.93 -9.13 11.62
N LYS A 206 -22.36 -8.84 12.88
CA LYS A 206 -23.40 -7.84 13.26
C LYS A 206 -23.75 -7.77 14.76
N ARG A 207 -23.08 -8.46 15.69
CA ARG A 207 -23.34 -8.32 17.15
C ARG A 207 -22.07 -8.02 17.96
N ARG A 208 -22.00 -6.83 18.56
CA ARG A 208 -20.96 -6.45 19.53
C ARG A 208 -21.05 -7.34 20.77
N VAL A 209 -20.09 -8.23 20.96
CA VAL A 209 -19.95 -9.01 22.20
C VAL A 209 -19.54 -8.05 23.31
N HIS A 210 -20.41 -7.89 24.31
CA HIS A 210 -20.10 -7.12 25.52
C HIS A 210 -19.69 -8.08 26.64
N GLY A 211 -18.45 -7.97 27.12
CA GLY A 211 -18.05 -8.55 28.39
C GLY A 211 -18.43 -7.60 29.53
N ALA A 212 -19.04 -8.11 30.59
CA ALA A 212 -19.30 -7.36 31.82
C ALA A 212 -18.60 -8.05 32.99
N ILE A 213 -17.78 -7.28 33.73
CA ILE A 213 -17.14 -7.74 34.97
C ILE A 213 -18.09 -7.41 36.12
N ALA A 214 -18.48 -8.41 36.89
CA ALA A 214 -19.25 -8.24 38.12
C ALA A 214 -18.30 -8.40 39.32
N GLY A 215 -17.79 -7.27 39.83
CA GLY A 215 -17.12 -7.23 41.14
C GLY A 215 -18.15 -7.28 42.27
N MET A 216 -17.88 -8.11 43.29
CA MET A 216 -18.57 -8.02 44.58
C MET A 216 -17.73 -7.16 45.52
N GLU A 217 -18.04 -5.88 45.60
CA GLU A 217 -17.60 -5.03 46.72
C GLU A 217 -18.83 -4.31 47.29
N GLU A 218 -19.10 -4.57 48.57
CA GLU A 218 -20.09 -3.83 49.36
C GLU A 218 -19.42 -2.57 49.90
N GLU A 219 -19.59 -1.42 49.26
CA GLU A 219 -19.44 -0.15 49.97
C GLU A 219 -20.25 1.00 49.34
N SER A 220 -20.69 1.93 50.19
CA SER A 220 -21.79 2.83 49.93
C SER A 220 -21.35 4.29 49.72
N VAL A 221 -21.73 4.91 48.61
CA VAL A 221 -21.62 6.35 48.37
C VAL A 221 -22.93 6.89 47.80
N SER A 222 -23.24 8.17 48.07
CA SER A 222 -24.59 8.75 48.00
C SER A 222 -24.73 9.94 47.04
N GLN A 223 -25.98 10.39 46.82
CA GLN A 223 -26.45 11.56 46.02
C GLN A 223 -26.77 11.27 44.53
N PRO A 224 -27.53 12.16 43.83
CA PRO A 224 -28.99 12.05 43.80
C PRO A 224 -29.58 11.81 42.40
N ALA A 225 -30.80 11.27 42.36
CA ALA A 225 -31.40 10.76 41.14
C ALA A 225 -31.97 11.84 40.18
N SER A 226 -31.59 11.77 38.91
CA SER A 226 -32.51 12.08 37.81
C SER A 226 -32.17 11.26 36.54
N VAL A 227 -33.22 10.78 35.86
CA VAL A 227 -33.20 10.09 34.54
C VAL A 227 -32.38 8.78 34.44
N PHE A 228 -32.93 7.69 34.99
CA PHE A 228 -32.61 6.31 34.53
C PHE A 228 -33.90 5.49 34.38
N THR A 229 -34.12 4.88 33.20
CA THR A 229 -35.19 3.90 32.97
C THR A 229 -34.66 2.48 33.26
N PRO A 230 -35.19 1.77 34.28
CA PRO A 230 -34.69 0.45 34.62
C PRO A 230 -35.17 -0.61 33.61
N LYS A 231 -34.23 -1.20 32.87
CA LYS A 231 -34.50 -2.45 32.13
C LYS A 231 -34.57 -3.61 33.13
N LYS A 232 -35.68 -4.35 33.10
CA LYS A 232 -35.88 -5.56 33.92
C LYS A 232 -35.02 -6.69 33.36
N THR A 233 -34.17 -7.27 34.19
CA THR A 233 -33.39 -8.47 33.85
C THR A 233 -33.65 -9.54 34.91
N HIS A 234 -33.90 -10.76 34.48
CA HIS A 234 -34.09 -11.91 35.38
C HIS A 234 -32.74 -12.59 35.63
N TYR A 235 -32.46 -12.91 36.88
CA TYR A 235 -31.36 -13.79 37.26
C TYR A 235 -31.87 -14.93 38.14
N TRP A 236 -31.13 -16.03 38.14
CA TRP A 236 -31.39 -17.18 39.00
C TRP A 236 -30.41 -17.16 40.15
N LYS A 237 -30.91 -17.21 41.39
CA LYS A 237 -30.08 -17.34 42.59
C LYS A 237 -30.16 -18.78 43.06
N GLN A 238 -29.01 -19.40 43.33
CA GLN A 238 -28.97 -20.73 43.92
C GLN A 238 -29.21 -20.60 45.42
N ALA A 239 -30.22 -21.28 45.94
CA ALA A 239 -30.57 -21.30 47.35
C ALA A 239 -30.87 -22.75 47.75
N GLY A 240 -29.89 -23.40 48.39
CA GLY A 240 -29.97 -24.84 48.65
C GLY A 240 -30.02 -25.68 47.36
N SER A 241 -30.78 -26.78 47.40
CA SER A 241 -30.93 -27.76 46.31
C SER A 241 -31.86 -27.32 45.16
N GLY A 242 -32.10 -26.01 44.99
CA GLY A 242 -32.91 -25.45 43.91
C GLY A 242 -32.45 -24.05 43.46
N PHE A 243 -32.96 -23.61 42.31
CA PHE A 243 -32.79 -22.25 41.79
C PHE A 243 -34.09 -21.48 41.91
N GLU A 244 -34.05 -20.33 42.59
CA GLU A 244 -35.19 -19.39 42.64
C GLU A 244 -34.96 -18.18 41.73
N ARG A 245 -36.08 -17.64 41.22
CA ARG A 245 -36.09 -16.60 40.18
C ARG A 245 -36.17 -15.21 40.82
N GLY A 246 -35.02 -14.61 41.09
CA GLY A 246 -34.89 -13.29 41.70
C GLY A 246 -35.30 -12.13 40.77
N ARG A 247 -35.62 -10.98 41.37
CA ARG A 247 -35.76 -9.69 40.69
C ARG A 247 -34.94 -8.65 41.44
N SER A 248 -34.04 -7.97 40.73
CA SER A 248 -33.30 -6.80 41.25
C SER A 248 -33.10 -5.79 40.13
N TYR A 249 -32.91 -4.53 40.52
CA TYR A 249 -32.63 -3.43 39.60
C TYR A 249 -31.12 -3.20 39.56
N ILE A 250 -30.53 -3.24 38.37
CA ILE A 250 -29.12 -2.85 38.15
C ILE A 250 -29.13 -1.41 37.63
N VAL A 251 -28.40 -0.53 38.31
CA VAL A 251 -28.09 0.82 37.81
C VAL A 251 -26.76 0.72 37.05
N ILE A 252 -26.76 1.09 35.77
CA ILE A 252 -25.57 1.10 34.93
C ILE A 252 -25.05 2.55 34.88
N PRO A 253 -23.82 2.84 35.33
CA PRO A 253 -23.23 4.17 35.14
C PRO A 253 -22.94 4.39 33.65
N GLN A 254 -23.51 5.44 33.06
CA GLN A 254 -23.07 5.93 31.76
C GLN A 254 -21.79 6.74 31.94
N VAL A 255 -20.65 6.21 31.49
CA VAL A 255 -19.50 7.05 31.11
C VAL A 255 -19.76 7.51 29.69
N GLY A 256 -20.07 8.79 29.52
CA GLY A 256 -20.38 9.37 28.23
C GLY A 256 -19.14 9.64 27.40
N ILE A 257 -19.09 9.07 26.19
CA ILE A 257 -18.42 9.71 25.05
C ILE A 257 -19.52 10.03 24.04
N SER A 258 -19.72 11.32 23.81
CA SER A 258 -20.71 11.86 22.89
C SER A 258 -20.11 11.99 21.49
N GLU A 259 -20.51 11.12 20.57
CA GLU A 259 -20.98 11.54 19.24
C GLU A 259 -21.65 10.35 18.53
N VAL A 260 -22.90 10.55 18.12
CA VAL A 260 -23.71 9.58 17.37
C VAL A 260 -24.16 10.29 16.09
N VAL A 261 -23.45 10.04 15.00
CA VAL A 261 -23.90 10.46 13.67
C VAL A 261 -24.88 9.42 13.15
N TYR A 262 -26.15 9.83 12.99
CA TYR A 262 -27.17 9.01 12.35
C TYR A 262 -26.98 8.99 10.84
N SER A 263 -26.63 7.85 10.27
CA SER A 263 -26.91 7.56 8.85
C SER A 263 -28.38 7.15 8.71
N GLN A 264 -29.30 8.11 8.57
CA GLN A 264 -30.66 7.81 8.11
C GLN A 264 -30.63 7.53 6.61
N GLY A 265 -31.24 6.44 6.17
CA GLY A 265 -31.22 6.11 4.74
C GLY A 265 -31.78 4.76 4.29
N TYR A 266 -32.50 3.99 5.12
CA TYR A 266 -33.36 2.90 4.61
C TYR A 266 -34.52 2.62 5.57
N ASN A 267 -35.75 2.77 5.09
CA ASN A 267 -36.96 2.47 5.82
C ASN A 267 -37.51 1.11 5.34
N MET A 268 -37.52 0.11 6.23
CA MET A 268 -37.99 -1.26 5.92
C MET A 268 -39.34 -1.61 6.58
N ASP A 269 -40.20 -0.63 6.85
CA ASP A 269 -41.52 -0.89 7.48
C ASP A 269 -42.60 -1.43 6.49
N ASN A 270 -42.22 -1.89 5.30
CA ASN A 270 -43.17 -2.32 4.25
C ASN A 270 -42.76 -3.57 3.42
N ASP A 271 -42.03 -4.52 4.01
CA ASP A 271 -41.84 -5.86 3.42
C ASP A 271 -42.48 -6.97 4.30
N PRO A 272 -43.57 -7.63 3.86
CA PRO A 272 -44.22 -8.70 4.62
C PRO A 272 -43.43 -10.02 4.69
N TYR A 273 -42.38 -10.24 3.89
CA TYR A 273 -41.80 -11.58 3.71
C TYR A 273 -40.91 -12.08 4.85
N TYR A 274 -40.50 -11.23 5.79
CA TYR A 274 -39.51 -11.57 6.82
C TYR A 274 -40.09 -12.02 8.19
N LYS A 275 -41.26 -12.68 8.17
CA LYS A 275 -41.98 -13.09 9.40
C LYS A 275 -42.23 -14.59 9.56
N GLN A 276 -41.31 -15.46 9.13
CA GLN A 276 -41.35 -16.89 9.47
C GLN A 276 -39.97 -17.58 9.42
N GLN A 277 -39.21 -17.51 10.53
CA GLN A 277 -38.32 -18.57 11.04
C GLN A 277 -37.53 -18.03 12.26
N ALA A 278 -38.12 -18.18 13.45
CA ALA A 278 -37.46 -17.86 14.72
C ALA A 278 -37.99 -18.76 15.85
N CYS A 279 -37.55 -20.01 15.88
CA CYS A 279 -37.62 -20.87 17.07
C CYS A 279 -36.74 -22.13 16.92
N GLY A 280 -36.04 -22.51 17.99
CA GLY A 280 -35.32 -23.79 18.10
C GLY A 280 -33.81 -23.74 17.85
N TYR A 281 -33.02 -23.55 18.91
CA TYR A 281 -32.26 -24.64 19.55
C TYR A 281 -31.28 -24.06 20.61
N ASP A 282 -31.69 -24.13 21.87
CA ASP A 282 -30.75 -24.04 23.01
C ASP A 282 -30.04 -25.39 23.16
N ASN A 283 -28.72 -25.38 23.36
CA ASN A 283 -27.99 -26.40 24.15
C ASN A 283 -26.52 -26.00 24.38
N PHE A 284 -26.26 -25.30 25.48
CA PHE A 284 -24.92 -25.19 26.08
C PHE A 284 -24.77 -26.24 27.18
N THR A 285 -23.77 -27.14 27.09
CA THR A 285 -23.40 -28.01 28.21
C THR A 285 -21.98 -27.72 28.68
N ARG A 286 -21.83 -27.58 30.00
CA ARG A 286 -20.58 -27.27 30.71
C ARG A 286 -19.63 -28.46 30.72
N LEU A 287 -18.32 -28.20 30.74
CA LEU A 287 -17.33 -29.11 31.31
C LEU A 287 -16.39 -28.35 32.27
N ARG A 288 -16.39 -28.76 33.54
CA ARG A 288 -15.30 -28.56 34.50
C ARG A 288 -14.70 -29.95 34.78
N MET A 289 -13.38 -30.03 34.92
CA MET A 289 -12.70 -31.24 35.40
C MET A 289 -12.92 -31.44 36.91
N GLY A 290 -12.82 -32.68 37.40
CA GLY A 290 -12.76 -32.96 38.84
C GLY A 290 -12.81 -34.44 39.25
N SER A 291 -11.63 -35.06 39.37
CA SER A 291 -11.29 -36.18 40.28
C SER A 291 -12.06 -37.54 40.24
N SER A 292 -11.33 -38.57 39.76
CA SER A 292 -10.88 -39.76 40.53
C SER A 292 -11.71 -41.06 40.63
N ILE A 293 -10.96 -42.18 40.43
CA ILE A 293 -11.02 -43.50 41.12
C ILE A 293 -11.99 -44.61 40.60
N PHE A 294 -11.36 -45.55 39.85
CA PHE A 294 -11.43 -47.03 39.93
C PHE A 294 -12.67 -47.90 39.54
N ARG A 295 -12.30 -49.10 39.02
CA ARG A 295 -13.02 -50.40 38.92
C ARG A 295 -14.05 -50.55 37.77
N ASP A 296 -13.78 -51.45 36.81
CA ASP A 296 -14.16 -52.89 36.75
C ASP A 296 -15.55 -53.04 36.07
N LEU A 297 -15.91 -53.98 35.18
CA LEU A 297 -15.35 -55.19 34.55
C LEU A 297 -16.10 -55.33 33.17
N ASN A 298 -15.45 -55.59 32.03
CA ASN A 298 -15.11 -56.90 31.44
C ASN A 298 -16.21 -57.56 30.55
N LEU A 299 -15.81 -58.18 29.42
CA LEU A 299 -16.52 -59.20 28.59
C LEU A 299 -17.77 -58.79 27.76
N ASN A 300 -18.12 -59.40 26.62
CA ASN A 300 -17.34 -60.08 25.56
C ASN A 300 -18.25 -60.34 24.31
N ASP A 301 -17.62 -60.71 23.18
CA ASP A 301 -18.12 -61.60 22.09
C ASP A 301 -19.20 -61.22 21.04
N GLN A 302 -18.82 -61.46 19.76
CA GLN A 302 -19.51 -62.17 18.65
C GLN A 302 -20.97 -61.80 18.23
N SER A 303 -21.42 -61.89 16.96
CA SER A 303 -20.93 -62.55 15.71
C SER A 303 -21.60 -61.97 14.43
N GLN A 304 -21.16 -62.37 13.22
CA GLN A 304 -21.77 -62.06 11.89
C GLN A 304 -22.87 -63.11 11.50
N PRO A 305 -23.33 -63.33 10.21
CA PRO A 305 -23.23 -62.58 8.92
C PRO A 305 -24.54 -62.58 8.04
N LYS A 306 -24.42 -62.17 6.74
CA LYS A 306 -25.25 -62.52 5.53
C LYS A 306 -26.51 -61.66 5.21
N THR A 307 -27.02 -61.48 3.97
CA THR A 307 -26.54 -61.56 2.54
C THR A 307 -27.61 -60.99 1.56
N ASN A 308 -27.23 -60.70 0.31
CA ASN A 308 -28.03 -60.63 -0.96
C ASN A 308 -28.82 -59.36 -1.39
N ASP A 309 -28.36 -58.79 -2.51
CA ASP A 309 -29.04 -58.48 -3.81
C ASP A 309 -30.55 -58.21 -3.90
N LEU A 310 -30.93 -57.11 -4.60
CA LEU A 310 -31.56 -57.15 -5.96
C LEU A 310 -31.80 -55.73 -6.56
N GLN A 311 -32.09 -55.67 -7.87
CA GLN A 311 -32.16 -54.46 -8.72
C GLN A 311 -33.60 -54.00 -9.06
N PHE A 312 -33.68 -52.93 -9.89
CA PHE A 312 -34.80 -52.41 -10.71
C PHE A 312 -35.78 -51.40 -10.07
N ASP A 313 -36.46 -50.50 -10.79
CA ASP A 313 -36.07 -49.62 -11.95
C ASP A 313 -37.19 -48.57 -12.20
N ASN A 314 -36.89 -47.49 -12.93
CA ASN A 314 -37.82 -46.56 -13.63
C ASN A 314 -39.03 -45.90 -12.92
N GLY A 315 -38.96 -44.56 -12.81
CA GLY A 315 -39.75 -43.66 -13.68
C GLY A 315 -41.17 -43.21 -13.28
N GLY A 316 -41.45 -41.90 -13.46
CA GLY A 316 -42.80 -41.32 -13.51
C GLY A 316 -42.99 -40.09 -12.61
N ALA A 317 -43.41 -38.97 -13.21
CA ALA A 317 -43.73 -37.73 -12.49
C ALA A 317 -45.14 -37.23 -12.89
N GLU A 318 -45.96 -36.81 -11.92
CA GLU A 318 -47.02 -35.80 -12.09
C GLU A 318 -47.57 -35.32 -10.72
N GLN A 319 -48.43 -34.28 -10.74
CA GLN A 319 -48.72 -33.37 -9.61
C GLN A 319 -50.24 -33.07 -9.58
N PHE A 320 -50.94 -32.74 -8.48
CA PHE A 320 -50.59 -32.36 -7.09
C PHE A 320 -51.21 -33.41 -6.11
N ASP A 321 -51.58 -33.23 -4.82
CA ASP A 321 -51.67 -32.05 -3.92
C ASP A 321 -51.78 -32.46 -2.42
N LEU A 322 -51.80 -31.44 -1.54
CA LEU A 322 -52.30 -31.38 -0.15
C LEU A 322 -51.55 -32.11 1.01
N ILE A 323 -50.81 -31.28 1.76
CA ILE A 323 -50.72 -31.18 3.24
C ILE A 323 -50.34 -32.44 4.05
N GLU A 324 -49.10 -32.47 4.58
CA GLU A 324 -48.79 -32.46 6.03
C GLU A 324 -47.26 -32.43 6.26
N GLU A 325 -46.71 -31.32 6.80
CA GLU A 325 -45.29 -31.25 7.18
C GLU A 325 -45.06 -31.89 8.57
N ASN A 326 -44.40 -33.05 8.60
CA ASN A 326 -43.85 -33.64 9.82
C ASN A 326 -42.33 -33.86 9.66
N TYR A 327 -41.54 -33.07 10.40
CA TYR A 327 -40.08 -33.18 10.40
C TYR A 327 -39.61 -34.43 11.17
N ALA A 328 -39.03 -35.39 10.46
CA ALA A 328 -38.32 -36.53 11.03
C ALA A 328 -36.82 -36.48 10.70
N SER A 329 -35.98 -36.97 11.63
CA SER A 329 -34.52 -36.93 11.53
C SER A 329 -33.95 -37.88 10.48
N ALA A 330 -33.02 -37.39 9.65
CA ALA A 330 -32.21 -38.20 8.75
C ALA A 330 -30.71 -37.86 8.88
N SER A 331 -29.90 -38.89 9.11
CA SER A 331 -28.44 -38.83 9.22
C SER A 331 -27.78 -38.81 7.83
N VAL A 332 -26.92 -37.82 7.57
CA VAL A 332 -26.18 -37.72 6.31
C VAL A 332 -24.84 -38.45 6.43
N ASN A 333 -24.68 -39.53 5.67
CA ASN A 333 -23.40 -40.20 5.47
C ASN A 333 -22.48 -39.35 4.58
N ILE A 334 -21.34 -38.92 5.11
CA ILE A 334 -20.31 -38.24 4.30
C ILE A 334 -19.54 -39.28 3.48
N ARG A 335 -19.84 -39.36 2.18
CA ARG A 335 -18.93 -39.97 1.20
C ARG A 335 -17.77 -39.01 0.97
N ILE A 336 -16.56 -39.43 1.29
CA ILE A 336 -15.34 -38.72 0.88
C ILE A 336 -15.12 -39.02 -0.62
N THR A 337 -15.58 -38.12 -1.49
CA THR A 337 -15.03 -38.04 -2.84
C THR A 337 -13.63 -37.43 -2.75
N ALA A 338 -12.63 -38.19 -3.20
CA ALA A 338 -11.28 -37.66 -3.38
C ALA A 338 -11.30 -36.64 -4.54
N GLY A 339 -11.52 -35.37 -4.20
CA GLY A 339 -11.37 -34.27 -5.14
C GLY A 339 -9.91 -34.17 -5.57
N LEU A 340 -9.66 -34.32 -6.87
CA LEU A 340 -8.38 -33.98 -7.47
C LEU A 340 -8.11 -32.49 -7.19
N TYR A 341 -7.09 -32.20 -6.38
CA TYR A 341 -6.54 -30.85 -6.28
C TYR A 341 -5.83 -30.53 -7.60
N GLN A 342 -6.61 -30.12 -8.60
CA GLN A 342 -6.09 -29.51 -9.80
C GLN A 342 -5.59 -28.13 -9.41
N SER A 343 -4.26 -27.96 -9.36
CA SER A 343 -3.64 -26.66 -9.12
C SER A 343 -4.00 -25.71 -10.26
N TYR A 344 -4.98 -24.84 -10.03
CA TYR A 344 -5.24 -23.70 -10.91
C TYR A 344 -4.04 -22.76 -10.82
N SER A 345 -3.12 -22.85 -11.78
CA SER A 345 -2.20 -21.75 -12.08
C SER A 345 -3.02 -20.57 -12.59
N MET A 346 -2.71 -19.35 -12.14
CA MET A 346 -3.35 -18.18 -12.75
C MET A 346 -2.95 -18.10 -14.24
N PRO A 347 -3.84 -17.61 -15.12
CA PRO A 347 -3.48 -17.37 -16.51
C PRO A 347 -2.37 -16.32 -16.57
N THR A 348 -1.40 -16.52 -17.47
CA THR A 348 -0.26 -15.62 -17.60
C THR A 348 -0.46 -14.60 -18.73
N VAL A 349 0.20 -13.46 -18.60
CA VAL A 349 0.39 -12.48 -19.67
C VAL A 349 1.87 -12.14 -19.78
N HIS A 350 2.37 -12.06 -21.01
CA HIS A 350 3.75 -11.69 -21.26
C HIS A 350 3.89 -10.16 -21.24
N LEU A 351 4.79 -9.66 -20.39
CA LEU A 351 5.11 -8.24 -20.24
C LEU A 351 6.56 -8.01 -20.67
N LEU A 352 6.78 -6.99 -21.50
CA LEU A 352 8.13 -6.65 -21.95
C LEU A 352 8.95 -6.00 -20.82
N ASP A 353 10.09 -6.60 -20.46
CA ASP A 353 11.06 -6.03 -19.51
C ASP A 353 11.95 -4.98 -20.20
N TYR A 354 11.30 -4.02 -20.86
CA TYR A 354 11.99 -2.86 -21.42
C TYR A 354 12.07 -1.77 -20.34
N VAL A 355 13.26 -1.60 -19.77
CA VAL A 355 13.49 -0.82 -18.54
C VAL A 355 13.32 0.69 -18.76
N ALA A 356 12.09 1.18 -18.63
CA ALA A 356 11.77 2.60 -18.48
C ALA A 356 10.56 2.83 -17.55
N GLY A 357 10.81 3.30 -16.32
CA GLY A 357 9.79 3.84 -15.42
C GLY A 357 9.18 2.84 -14.43
N ASN A 358 7.95 3.12 -14.00
CA ASN A 358 7.21 2.35 -12.99
C ASN A 358 6.43 1.18 -13.61
N ILE A 359 7.13 0.10 -13.93
CA ILE A 359 6.49 -1.15 -14.38
C ILE A 359 5.76 -1.86 -13.22
N ARG A 360 6.14 -1.60 -11.95
CA ARG A 360 5.56 -2.25 -10.76
C ARG A 360 4.05 -2.04 -10.65
N SER A 361 3.56 -0.82 -10.89
CA SER A 361 2.11 -0.57 -10.83
C SER A 361 1.31 -1.34 -11.88
N LEU A 362 1.88 -1.58 -13.07
CA LEU A 362 1.24 -2.39 -14.10
C LEU A 362 1.22 -3.88 -13.71
N VAL A 363 2.31 -4.42 -13.17
CA VAL A 363 2.36 -5.78 -12.62
C VAL A 363 1.31 -5.96 -11.52
N ASN A 364 1.23 -5.02 -10.57
CA ASN A 364 0.25 -5.07 -9.50
C ASN A 364 -1.19 -4.98 -10.03
N ALA A 365 -1.44 -4.18 -11.09
CA ALA A 365 -2.75 -4.08 -11.73
C ALA A 365 -3.17 -5.37 -12.43
N ILE A 366 -2.23 -6.04 -13.12
CA ILE A 366 -2.43 -7.36 -13.75
C ILE A 366 -2.75 -8.42 -12.69
N ASN A 367 -1.96 -8.48 -11.61
CA ASN A 367 -2.18 -9.38 -10.48
C ASN A 367 -3.56 -9.13 -9.81
N GLN A 368 -3.94 -7.86 -9.64
CA GLN A 368 -5.21 -7.45 -9.03
C GLN A 368 -6.44 -7.85 -9.88
N VAL A 369 -6.29 -8.09 -11.18
CA VAL A 369 -7.35 -8.60 -12.06
C VAL A 369 -7.29 -10.11 -12.31
N GLY A 370 -6.39 -10.84 -11.65
CA GLY A 370 -6.37 -12.31 -11.61
C GLY A 370 -5.46 -12.99 -12.65
N TYR A 371 -4.42 -12.29 -13.13
CA TYR A 371 -3.42 -12.82 -14.06
C TYR A 371 -2.02 -12.71 -13.44
N ASP A 372 -1.11 -13.63 -13.79
CA ASP A 372 0.31 -13.52 -13.43
C ASP A 372 1.13 -12.94 -14.60
N VAL A 373 2.26 -12.31 -14.29
CA VAL A 373 3.18 -11.75 -15.30
C VAL A 373 4.34 -12.70 -15.60
N GLU A 374 4.48 -13.04 -16.89
CA GLU A 374 5.70 -13.66 -17.44
C GLU A 374 6.53 -12.59 -18.15
N TRP A 375 7.84 -12.59 -17.91
CA TRP A 375 8.74 -11.53 -18.39
C TRP A 375 9.37 -11.90 -19.73
N VAL A 376 9.13 -11.08 -20.75
CA VAL A 376 9.87 -11.13 -22.02
C VAL A 376 11.19 -10.40 -21.81
N LYS A 377 12.29 -11.16 -21.75
CA LYS A 377 13.65 -10.65 -21.50
C LYS A 377 14.54 -10.70 -22.74
N SER A 378 14.18 -11.54 -23.70
CA SER A 378 14.83 -11.71 -24.99
C SER A 378 13.79 -11.65 -26.13
N PRO A 379 14.18 -11.23 -27.34
CA PRO A 379 13.28 -11.24 -28.50
C PRO A 379 12.68 -12.63 -28.78
N GLU A 380 13.42 -13.69 -28.44
CA GLU A 380 12.99 -15.07 -28.54
C GLU A 380 11.83 -15.44 -27.62
N ASP A 381 11.58 -14.70 -26.53
CA ASP A 381 10.47 -14.97 -25.61
C ASP A 381 9.13 -14.49 -26.20
N VAL A 382 9.15 -13.48 -27.08
CA VAL A 382 7.94 -12.89 -27.68
C VAL A 382 7.10 -13.93 -28.41
N LYS A 383 7.73 -14.91 -29.08
CA LYS A 383 7.01 -15.97 -29.81
C LYS A 383 6.15 -16.85 -28.89
N ASN A 384 6.55 -16.99 -27.62
CA ASN A 384 5.87 -17.80 -26.61
C ASN A 384 4.67 -17.06 -25.98
N ALA A 385 4.60 -15.74 -26.13
CA ALA A 385 3.51 -14.93 -25.60
C ALA A 385 2.17 -15.32 -26.24
N ASP A 386 1.18 -15.73 -25.44
CA ASP A 386 -0.22 -15.83 -25.91
C ASP A 386 -0.92 -14.47 -25.87
N LYS A 387 -0.49 -13.58 -24.97
CA LYS A 387 -0.93 -12.19 -24.83
C LYS A 387 0.30 -11.36 -24.51
N LEU A 388 0.52 -10.26 -25.23
CA LEU A 388 1.69 -9.40 -25.05
C LEU A 388 1.24 -7.99 -24.64
N ILE A 389 1.86 -7.45 -23.59
CA ILE A 389 1.72 -6.05 -23.21
C ILE A 389 3.05 -5.34 -23.46
N LEU A 390 3.00 -4.26 -24.24
CA LEU A 390 4.08 -3.30 -24.43
C LEU A 390 3.81 -2.06 -23.55
N PRO A 391 4.37 -1.98 -22.33
CA PRO A 391 4.39 -0.75 -21.58
C PRO A 391 5.37 0.24 -22.21
N GLY A 392 5.18 1.53 -21.96
CA GLY A 392 6.16 2.54 -22.36
C GLY A 392 5.97 3.85 -21.64
N VAL A 393 7.00 4.26 -20.89
CA VAL A 393 7.08 5.56 -20.19
C VAL A 393 8.32 6.30 -20.70
N GLY A 394 8.23 7.62 -20.84
CA GLY A 394 9.35 8.48 -21.20
C GLY A 394 9.42 8.84 -22.68
N HIS A 395 10.62 9.17 -23.15
CA HIS A 395 10.85 9.72 -24.50
C HIS A 395 10.70 8.66 -25.59
N PHE A 396 9.84 8.92 -26.59
CA PHE A 396 9.57 8.04 -27.73
C PHE A 396 10.85 7.53 -28.40
N GLY A 397 11.74 8.45 -28.77
CA GLY A 397 13.00 8.11 -29.44
C GLY A 397 13.92 7.22 -28.61
N HIS A 398 13.93 7.38 -27.28
CA HIS A 398 14.71 6.54 -26.38
C HIS A 398 14.11 5.13 -26.31
N CYS A 399 12.79 5.04 -26.13
CA CYS A 399 12.04 3.79 -26.09
C CYS A 399 12.26 2.96 -27.37
N LEU A 400 11.91 3.52 -28.54
CA LEU A 400 11.97 2.79 -29.81
C LEU A 400 13.43 2.45 -30.20
N SER A 401 14.40 3.34 -29.95
CA SER A 401 15.82 3.04 -30.21
C SER A 401 16.37 1.87 -29.39
N GLN A 402 15.88 1.67 -28.17
CA GLN A 402 16.32 0.56 -27.31
C GLN A 402 15.58 -0.74 -27.66
N LEU A 403 14.30 -0.66 -28.04
CA LEU A 403 13.55 -1.80 -28.58
C LEU A 403 14.18 -2.31 -29.89
N ASP A 404 14.64 -1.41 -30.75
CA ASP A 404 15.36 -1.74 -31.99
C ASP A 404 16.72 -2.39 -31.70
N LYS A 405 17.57 -1.75 -30.87
CA LYS A 405 18.86 -2.30 -30.43
C LYS A 405 18.73 -3.65 -29.71
N GLY A 406 17.64 -3.84 -28.97
CA GLY A 406 17.30 -5.09 -28.31
C GLY A 406 16.76 -6.17 -29.25
N GLY A 407 16.42 -5.83 -30.50
CA GLY A 407 15.87 -6.76 -31.49
C GLY A 407 14.38 -7.07 -31.34
N PHE A 408 13.63 -6.29 -30.54
CA PHE A 408 12.24 -6.59 -30.19
C PHE A 408 11.20 -6.16 -31.24
N LEU A 409 11.49 -5.16 -32.08
CA LEU A 409 10.49 -4.57 -32.99
C LEU A 409 9.90 -5.59 -33.97
N GLU A 410 10.74 -6.47 -34.53
CA GLU A 410 10.31 -7.46 -35.53
C GLU A 410 9.51 -8.62 -34.89
N PRO A 411 9.93 -9.25 -33.77
CA PRO A 411 9.08 -10.20 -33.06
C PRO A 411 7.74 -9.62 -32.56
N ILE A 412 7.70 -8.35 -32.14
CA ILE A 412 6.44 -7.67 -31.79
C ILE A 412 5.52 -7.57 -33.01
N ARG A 413 6.06 -7.18 -34.18
CA ARG A 413 5.31 -7.18 -35.46
C ARG A 413 4.76 -8.57 -35.79
N GLN A 414 5.59 -9.60 -35.70
CA GLN A 414 5.18 -10.99 -35.97
C GLN A 414 4.12 -11.51 -34.99
N HIS A 415 4.17 -11.13 -33.70
CA HIS A 415 3.13 -11.44 -32.72
C HIS A 415 1.78 -10.82 -33.10
N ILE A 416 1.80 -9.55 -33.54
CA ILE A 416 0.60 -8.83 -34.00
C ILE A 416 0.07 -9.47 -35.30
N GLU A 417 0.91 -9.76 -36.27
CA GLU A 417 0.53 -10.39 -37.55
C GLU A 417 -0.02 -11.82 -37.37
N ALA A 418 0.45 -12.56 -36.36
CA ALA A 418 -0.09 -13.86 -35.98
C ALA A 418 -1.50 -13.80 -35.35
N GLY A 419 -2.10 -12.62 -35.19
CA GLY A 419 -3.42 -12.43 -34.61
C GLY A 419 -3.48 -12.61 -33.10
N LYS A 420 -2.34 -12.66 -32.40
CA LYS A 420 -2.27 -12.82 -30.95
C LYS A 420 -2.56 -11.49 -30.23
N PRO A 421 -3.32 -11.47 -29.13
CA PRO A 421 -3.63 -10.24 -28.39
C PRO A 421 -2.39 -9.40 -28.04
N PHE A 422 -2.45 -8.11 -28.37
CA PHE A 422 -1.41 -7.12 -28.10
C PHE A 422 -2.02 -5.88 -27.45
N MET A 423 -1.41 -5.38 -26.37
CA MET A 423 -1.79 -4.11 -25.72
C MET A 423 -0.60 -3.16 -25.66
N GLY A 424 -0.74 -1.98 -26.27
CA GLY A 424 0.21 -0.87 -26.15
C GLY A 424 -0.25 0.18 -25.14
N ILE A 425 0.59 0.53 -24.17
CA ILE A 425 0.28 1.56 -23.14
C ILE A 425 1.21 2.75 -23.31
N CYS A 426 0.63 3.95 -23.42
CA CYS A 426 1.32 5.24 -23.59
C CYS A 426 2.33 5.20 -24.75
N VAL A 427 3.64 5.14 -24.51
CA VAL A 427 4.61 5.01 -25.62
C VAL A 427 4.43 3.69 -26.38
N GLY A 428 3.86 2.65 -25.75
CA GLY A 428 3.47 1.41 -26.41
C GLY A 428 2.29 1.55 -27.39
N LEU A 429 1.37 2.51 -27.17
CA LEU A 429 0.40 2.92 -28.19
C LEU A 429 1.14 3.66 -29.32
N GLN A 430 1.97 4.65 -28.95
CA GLN A 430 2.68 5.50 -29.91
C GLN A 430 3.60 4.69 -30.83
N ALA A 431 4.18 3.59 -30.34
CA ALA A 431 4.97 2.65 -31.12
C ALA A 431 4.20 2.03 -32.31
N LEU A 432 2.86 1.99 -32.31
CA LEU A 432 2.06 1.50 -33.44
C LEU A 432 2.06 2.46 -34.64
N PHE A 433 2.37 3.74 -34.41
CA PHE A 433 2.36 4.79 -35.42
C PHE A 433 3.65 4.80 -36.26
N GLN A 434 3.73 5.69 -37.25
CA GLN A 434 4.91 5.82 -38.12
C GLN A 434 6.11 6.43 -37.39
N GLY A 435 5.88 7.28 -36.39
CA GLY A 435 6.90 7.97 -35.59
C GLY A 435 6.29 9.10 -34.76
N SER A 436 7.13 9.86 -34.05
CA SER A 436 6.73 10.99 -33.22
C SER A 436 7.42 12.29 -33.65
N GLU A 437 6.84 13.44 -33.35
CA GLU A 437 7.54 14.73 -33.42
C GLU A 437 8.54 14.93 -32.27
N GLU A 438 8.43 14.13 -31.21
CA GLU A 438 9.39 14.09 -30.09
C GLU A 438 10.79 13.65 -30.53
N ASP A 439 10.85 12.70 -31.48
CA ASP A 439 12.08 12.30 -32.14
C ASP A 439 11.77 11.98 -33.61
N ASN A 440 12.18 12.88 -34.51
CA ASN A 440 11.82 12.78 -35.93
C ASN A 440 12.59 11.67 -36.66
N ASP A 441 13.79 11.34 -36.20
CA ASP A 441 14.70 10.40 -36.85
C ASP A 441 14.40 8.93 -36.48
N VAL A 442 13.71 8.70 -35.36
CA VAL A 442 13.33 7.35 -34.90
C VAL A 442 11.95 6.93 -35.44
N PRO A 443 11.84 5.81 -36.19
CA PRO A 443 10.57 5.27 -36.65
C PRO A 443 9.84 4.48 -35.56
N GLY A 444 8.50 4.42 -35.67
CA GLY A 444 7.69 3.41 -34.97
C GLY A 444 7.55 2.11 -35.78
N LEU A 445 6.65 1.23 -35.34
CA LEU A 445 6.33 -0.03 -36.04
C LEU A 445 5.69 0.19 -37.41
N GLY A 446 5.05 1.35 -37.63
CA GLY A 446 4.48 1.76 -38.92
C GLY A 446 3.12 1.12 -39.27
N LEU A 447 2.39 0.59 -38.28
CA LEU A 447 1.07 -0.04 -38.48
C LEU A 447 -0.05 0.98 -38.73
N ILE A 448 0.16 2.23 -38.31
CA ILE A 448 -0.72 3.37 -38.57
C ILE A 448 0.11 4.46 -39.29
N PRO A 449 -0.27 4.86 -40.52
CA PRO A 449 0.48 5.83 -41.35
C PRO A 449 0.21 7.29 -40.92
N MET A 450 0.31 7.56 -39.62
CA MET A 450 0.21 8.86 -38.98
C MET A 450 1.40 9.05 -38.03
N ARG A 451 1.71 10.30 -37.67
CA ARG A 451 2.71 10.62 -36.63
C ARG A 451 2.04 11.14 -35.37
N ILE A 452 2.67 10.90 -34.23
CA ILE A 452 2.35 11.56 -32.95
C ILE A 452 2.86 13.01 -33.03
N GLN A 453 2.03 13.97 -32.63
CA GLN A 453 2.33 15.40 -32.68
C GLN A 453 2.46 16.00 -31.28
N LYS A 454 3.19 17.10 -31.13
CA LYS A 454 3.22 17.85 -29.85
C LYS A 454 1.94 18.66 -29.69
N PHE A 455 1.35 18.67 -28.49
CA PHE A 455 0.26 19.60 -28.17
C PHE A 455 0.72 21.07 -28.28
N ASP A 456 -0.19 21.94 -28.72
CA ASP A 456 0.01 23.39 -28.70
C ASP A 456 -0.02 23.94 -27.26
N ASP A 457 1.02 24.68 -26.89
CA ASP A 457 1.19 25.31 -25.57
C ASP A 457 0.81 26.81 -25.56
N ALA A 458 0.08 27.30 -26.58
CA ALA A 458 -0.40 28.68 -26.63
C ALA A 458 -1.61 28.96 -25.71
N SER A 459 -2.55 28.02 -25.58
CA SER A 459 -3.83 28.19 -24.86
C SER A 459 -3.98 27.35 -23.59
N LYS A 460 -3.06 26.41 -23.36
CA LYS A 460 -3.10 25.42 -22.27
C LYS A 460 -1.70 25.00 -21.87
N SER A 461 -1.61 24.37 -20.70
CA SER A 461 -0.33 23.85 -20.21
C SER A 461 0.12 22.63 -21.02
N VAL A 462 1.44 22.40 -21.15
CA VAL A 462 1.99 21.16 -21.74
C VAL A 462 3.21 20.74 -20.92
N PRO A 463 3.33 19.48 -20.43
CA PRO A 463 2.51 18.28 -20.71
C PRO A 463 1.04 18.33 -20.23
N HIS A 464 0.19 17.55 -20.90
CA HIS A 464 -1.13 17.15 -20.43
C HIS A 464 -0.97 16.20 -19.23
N ILE A 465 -1.21 16.70 -18.01
CA ILE A 465 -1.14 15.92 -16.76
C ILE A 465 -2.47 15.96 -16.01
N GLY A 466 -3.23 14.87 -16.07
CA GLY A 466 -4.43 14.71 -15.28
C GLY A 466 -5.41 13.70 -15.86
N TRP A 467 -6.69 13.87 -15.51
CA TRP A 467 -7.73 12.88 -15.79
C TRP A 467 -8.67 13.38 -16.87
N ASN A 468 -8.74 12.66 -17.99
CA ASN A 468 -9.55 13.03 -19.16
C ASN A 468 -10.39 11.83 -19.61
N SER A 469 -11.26 11.99 -20.58
CA SER A 469 -12.18 10.93 -21.03
C SER A 469 -11.50 9.87 -21.90
N ALA A 470 -12.25 8.86 -22.31
CA ALA A 470 -11.97 8.05 -23.50
C ALA A 470 -13.32 7.70 -24.13
N ILE A 471 -13.83 8.57 -25.00
CA ILE A 471 -15.20 8.51 -25.54
C ILE A 471 -15.17 7.87 -26.92
N ASN A 472 -15.85 6.73 -27.09
CA ASN A 472 -15.93 6.06 -28.39
C ASN A 472 -16.51 6.98 -29.49
N THR A 473 -15.79 7.03 -30.61
CA THR A 473 -16.26 7.64 -31.86
C THR A 473 -17.31 6.71 -32.48
N ALA A 474 -18.42 7.27 -32.98
CA ALA A 474 -19.59 6.49 -33.36
C ALA A 474 -19.72 6.37 -34.88
N SER A 475 -19.05 5.38 -35.47
CA SER A 475 -19.30 4.96 -36.86
C SER A 475 -20.47 3.97 -36.93
N ASP A 476 -21.54 4.39 -37.62
CA ASP A 476 -22.77 3.66 -38.00
C ASP A 476 -23.26 2.47 -37.12
N GLY A 477 -24.44 2.64 -36.52
CA GLY A 477 -25.15 1.56 -35.80
C GLY A 477 -24.60 1.15 -34.42
N THR A 478 -23.31 1.37 -34.14
CA THR A 478 -22.61 0.93 -32.91
C THR A 478 -22.68 1.91 -31.74
N LYS A 479 -23.59 2.90 -31.75
CA LYS A 479 -23.64 4.05 -30.80
C LYS A 479 -23.63 3.71 -29.30
N ASN A 480 -23.99 2.48 -28.94
CA ASN A 480 -24.01 2.00 -27.55
C ASN A 480 -22.93 0.93 -27.26
N GLN A 481 -21.92 0.72 -28.12
CA GLN A 481 -20.83 -0.21 -27.86
C GLN A 481 -19.57 0.51 -27.37
N SER A 482 -19.07 0.08 -26.23
CA SER A 482 -17.71 0.32 -25.77
C SER A 482 -16.77 -0.77 -26.28
N PHE A 483 -15.47 -0.47 -26.38
CA PHE A 483 -14.45 -1.50 -26.52
C PHE A 483 -13.57 -1.59 -25.27
N TYR A 484 -13.07 -2.79 -24.96
CA TYR A 484 -12.22 -3.10 -23.80
C TYR A 484 -12.61 -2.36 -22.50
N GLY A 485 -13.90 -2.42 -22.12
CA GLY A 485 -14.40 -1.91 -20.84
C GLY A 485 -14.38 -0.38 -20.66
N LEU A 486 -14.09 0.39 -21.71
CA LEU A 486 -14.13 1.86 -21.66
C LEU A 486 -15.55 2.37 -21.43
N ARG A 487 -15.70 3.45 -20.66
CA ARG A 487 -17.00 4.07 -20.36
C ARG A 487 -16.93 5.58 -20.59
N PRO A 488 -17.93 6.21 -21.24
CA PRO A 488 -17.94 7.66 -21.47
C PRO A 488 -18.00 8.51 -20.20
N THR A 489 -18.53 7.96 -19.10
CA THR A 489 -18.61 8.59 -17.78
C THR A 489 -17.32 8.44 -16.95
N SER A 490 -16.43 7.52 -17.33
CA SER A 490 -15.18 7.28 -16.61
C SER A 490 -14.09 8.23 -17.07
N LYS A 491 -13.13 8.49 -16.19
CA LYS A 491 -11.94 9.30 -16.48
C LYS A 491 -10.68 8.45 -16.31
N TYR A 492 -9.72 8.68 -17.18
CA TYR A 492 -8.46 7.94 -17.30
C TYR A 492 -7.29 8.91 -17.15
N TYR A 493 -6.17 8.44 -16.61
CA TYR A 493 -5.01 9.27 -16.30
C TYR A 493 -4.06 9.39 -17.49
N TYR A 494 -3.90 10.62 -17.99
CA TYR A 494 -3.02 11.02 -19.08
C TYR A 494 -1.84 11.83 -18.53
N VAL A 495 -0.64 11.56 -19.06
CA VAL A 495 0.62 12.16 -18.59
C VAL A 495 1.64 12.25 -19.75
N HIS A 496 1.41 13.17 -20.70
CA HIS A 496 2.14 13.21 -21.99
C HIS A 496 2.21 14.62 -22.60
N SER A 497 3.27 14.91 -23.37
CA SER A 497 3.39 16.14 -24.18
C SER A 497 2.98 15.94 -25.65
N TYR A 498 2.93 14.68 -26.10
CA TYR A 498 2.74 14.30 -27.50
C TYR A 498 1.56 13.33 -27.62
N ALA A 499 0.70 13.50 -28.62
CA ALA A 499 -0.50 12.72 -28.84
C ALA A 499 -0.74 12.46 -30.34
N ALA A 500 -1.47 11.41 -30.69
CA ALA A 500 -1.96 11.27 -32.06
C ALA A 500 -3.20 12.16 -32.24
N PRO A 501 -3.19 13.13 -33.17
CA PRO A 501 -4.36 13.97 -33.43
C PRO A 501 -5.50 13.11 -33.98
N TYR A 502 -6.74 13.40 -33.55
CA TYR A 502 -7.89 12.70 -34.09
C TYR A 502 -8.41 13.42 -35.34
N ASN A 503 -8.61 12.65 -36.42
CA ASN A 503 -9.24 13.12 -37.65
C ASN A 503 -10.46 12.22 -37.93
N PRO A 504 -11.70 12.75 -37.90
CA PRO A 504 -12.91 11.96 -38.10
C PRO A 504 -12.91 11.14 -39.40
N ASP A 505 -13.41 9.92 -39.29
CA ASP A 505 -13.51 8.93 -40.37
C ASP A 505 -12.17 8.57 -41.05
N VAL A 506 -11.01 8.86 -40.47
CA VAL A 506 -9.71 8.45 -41.05
C VAL A 506 -9.37 7.02 -40.63
N LEU A 507 -9.29 6.76 -39.32
CA LEU A 507 -8.94 5.43 -38.80
C LEU A 507 -10.13 4.47 -38.85
N GLU A 508 -11.36 4.97 -38.72
CA GLU A 508 -12.58 4.17 -38.80
C GLU A 508 -12.75 3.52 -40.18
N LYS A 509 -12.34 4.20 -41.27
CA LYS A 509 -12.33 3.64 -42.63
C LYS A 509 -11.32 2.49 -42.78
N ASP A 510 -10.23 2.52 -42.02
CA ASP A 510 -9.20 1.47 -41.94
C ASP A 510 -9.55 0.36 -40.92
N GLY A 511 -10.80 0.35 -40.43
CA GLY A 511 -11.34 -0.67 -39.53
C GLY A 511 -10.96 -0.52 -38.06
N TRP A 512 -10.43 0.63 -37.64
CA TRP A 512 -10.17 0.91 -36.22
C TRP A 512 -11.43 1.39 -35.51
N SER A 513 -11.66 0.87 -34.30
CA SER A 513 -12.47 1.56 -33.30
C SER A 513 -11.60 2.58 -32.58
N VAL A 514 -12.08 3.81 -32.42
CA VAL A 514 -11.35 4.91 -31.77
C VAL A 514 -12.13 5.41 -30.55
N ALA A 515 -11.42 5.78 -29.50
CA ALA A 515 -11.95 6.52 -28.37
C ALA A 515 -11.12 7.79 -28.17
N THR A 516 -11.76 8.94 -28.15
CA THR A 516 -11.12 10.26 -28.14
C THR A 516 -11.21 10.95 -26.78
N ALA A 517 -10.42 11.99 -26.63
CA ALA A 517 -10.48 12.95 -25.54
C ALA A 517 -10.11 14.34 -26.05
N THR A 518 -10.67 15.38 -25.45
CA THR A 518 -10.35 16.78 -25.80
C THR A 518 -9.40 17.40 -24.79
N TYR A 519 -8.31 18.02 -25.25
CA TYR A 519 -7.44 18.85 -24.40
C TYR A 519 -7.33 20.28 -24.94
N GLY A 520 -8.01 21.21 -24.26
CA GLY A 520 -8.22 22.56 -24.77
C GLY A 520 -9.10 22.53 -26.03
N GLU A 521 -8.52 22.92 -27.16
CA GLU A 521 -9.19 22.90 -28.48
C GLU A 521 -8.75 21.69 -29.34
N GLU A 522 -7.82 20.86 -28.87
CA GLU A 522 -7.30 19.70 -29.61
C GLU A 522 -8.01 18.41 -29.20
N GLU A 523 -8.71 17.75 -30.14
CA GLU A 523 -9.21 16.39 -29.97
C GLU A 523 -8.12 15.38 -30.39
N PHE A 524 -7.85 14.41 -29.52
CA PHE A 524 -6.78 13.43 -29.72
C PHE A 524 -7.25 12.01 -29.40
N ILE A 525 -6.47 11.05 -29.89
CA ILE A 525 -6.73 9.63 -29.71
C ILE A 525 -6.37 9.21 -28.27
N GLY A 526 -7.39 8.89 -27.48
CA GLY A 526 -7.25 8.35 -26.12
C GLY A 526 -7.00 6.84 -26.09
N ALA A 527 -7.69 6.10 -26.96
CA ALA A 527 -7.46 4.67 -27.21
C ALA A 527 -7.92 4.22 -28.60
N ILE A 528 -7.40 3.07 -29.07
CA ILE A 528 -7.77 2.43 -30.34
C ILE A 528 -7.87 0.91 -30.20
N SER A 529 -8.66 0.29 -31.08
CA SER A 529 -8.79 -1.16 -31.19
C SER A 529 -8.97 -1.60 -32.65
N ARG A 530 -8.22 -2.62 -33.11
CA ARG A 530 -8.44 -3.27 -34.41
C ARG A 530 -7.94 -4.71 -34.37
N GLY A 531 -8.82 -5.66 -34.67
CA GLY A 531 -8.50 -7.09 -34.61
C GLY A 531 -8.03 -7.50 -33.22
N ASN A 532 -6.77 -7.92 -33.10
CA ASN A 532 -6.09 -8.33 -31.88
C ASN A 532 -5.33 -7.19 -31.15
N ILE A 533 -5.34 -5.98 -31.69
CA ILE A 533 -4.60 -4.82 -31.16
C ILE A 533 -5.53 -4.00 -30.26
N PHE A 534 -5.08 -3.72 -29.04
CA PHE A 534 -5.55 -2.64 -28.18
C PHE A 534 -4.41 -1.63 -27.96
N GLY A 535 -4.73 -0.34 -27.94
CA GLY A 535 -3.79 0.70 -27.56
C GLY A 535 -4.46 1.78 -26.72
N ALA A 536 -3.79 2.25 -25.67
CA ALA A 536 -4.26 3.33 -24.79
C ALA A 536 -3.16 4.38 -24.60
N GLN A 537 -3.49 5.67 -24.76
CA GLN A 537 -2.58 6.78 -24.51
C GLN A 537 -2.52 7.12 -23.01
N PHE A 538 -3.61 6.87 -22.29
CA PHE A 538 -3.65 6.91 -20.83
C PHE A 538 -2.97 5.68 -20.21
N HIS A 539 -2.63 5.80 -18.92
CA HIS A 539 -2.09 4.70 -18.11
C HIS A 539 -3.23 4.00 -17.35
N PRO A 540 -3.72 2.82 -17.79
CA PRO A 540 -4.82 2.13 -17.10
C PRO A 540 -4.44 1.72 -15.67
N GLU A 541 -3.19 1.32 -15.41
CA GLU A 541 -2.65 1.02 -14.09
C GLU A 541 -2.58 2.24 -13.14
N LYS A 542 -2.78 3.45 -13.68
CA LYS A 542 -2.90 4.72 -12.96
C LYS A 542 -4.30 5.35 -13.05
N SER A 543 -5.23 4.69 -13.73
CA SER A 543 -6.61 5.17 -13.94
C SER A 543 -7.61 4.61 -12.92
N GLY A 544 -7.12 4.16 -11.77
CA GLY A 544 -7.92 3.51 -10.74
C GLY A 544 -8.71 2.31 -11.28
N VAL A 545 -9.88 2.08 -10.67
CA VAL A 545 -10.82 1.04 -11.06
C VAL A 545 -11.24 1.09 -12.55
N ALA A 546 -11.33 2.29 -13.15
CA ALA A 546 -11.66 2.43 -14.57
C ALA A 546 -10.61 1.82 -15.50
N GLY A 547 -9.33 1.95 -15.15
CA GLY A 547 -8.23 1.35 -15.91
C GLY A 547 -7.99 -0.13 -15.58
N LEU A 548 -8.21 -0.55 -14.32
CA LEU A 548 -8.24 -1.98 -13.99
C LEU A 548 -9.28 -2.74 -14.83
N ARG A 549 -10.44 -2.12 -15.10
CA ARG A 549 -11.47 -2.68 -15.97
C ARG A 549 -10.97 -2.82 -17.40
N ALA A 550 -10.25 -1.84 -17.93
CA ALA A 550 -9.67 -1.91 -19.27
C ALA A 550 -8.60 -3.02 -19.40
N ILE A 551 -7.71 -3.16 -18.40
CA ILE A 551 -6.72 -4.25 -18.34
C ILE A 551 -7.43 -5.61 -18.29
N ARG A 552 -8.42 -5.77 -17.40
CA ARG A 552 -9.20 -7.01 -17.31
C ARG A 552 -9.88 -7.36 -18.63
N ALA A 553 -10.54 -6.39 -19.27
CA ALA A 553 -11.26 -6.62 -20.51
C ALA A 553 -10.31 -7.06 -21.64
N PHE A 554 -9.12 -6.45 -21.74
CA PHE A 554 -8.08 -6.91 -22.66
C PHE A 554 -7.64 -8.35 -22.35
N LEU A 555 -7.31 -8.65 -21.10
CA LEU A 555 -6.80 -9.96 -20.70
C LEU A 555 -7.82 -11.09 -20.90
N ASN A 556 -9.10 -10.83 -20.62
CA ASN A 556 -10.19 -11.77 -20.85
C ASN A 556 -10.57 -11.93 -22.33
N GLY A 557 -10.22 -10.97 -23.20
CA GLY A 557 -10.71 -10.91 -24.58
C GLY A 557 -12.11 -10.30 -24.72
N ASP A 558 -12.59 -9.57 -23.71
CA ASP A 558 -13.88 -8.86 -23.69
C ASP A 558 -13.81 -7.60 -24.60
N GLN A 559 -13.65 -7.80 -25.90
CA GLN A 559 -13.32 -6.72 -26.85
C GLN A 559 -14.42 -5.67 -26.98
N PHE A 560 -15.70 -6.06 -26.99
CA PHE A 560 -16.83 -5.15 -27.14
C PHE A 560 -17.92 -5.40 -26.11
N GLN A 561 -18.44 -4.34 -25.49
CA GLN A 561 -19.53 -4.41 -24.50
C GLN A 561 -20.59 -3.34 -24.78
N SER A 562 -21.86 -3.76 -24.80
CA SER A 562 -23.02 -2.85 -24.86
C SER A 562 -23.17 -2.06 -23.55
N LEU A 563 -23.23 -0.73 -23.66
CA LEU A 563 -23.45 0.20 -22.57
C LEU A 563 -24.95 0.37 -22.27
N SER A 564 -25.30 0.62 -21.01
CA SER A 564 -26.65 1.04 -20.62
C SER A 564 -26.93 2.48 -21.07
N GLN A 565 -28.21 2.83 -21.22
CA GLN A 565 -28.64 4.16 -21.67
C GLN A 565 -28.06 5.29 -20.80
N ASP A 566 -27.97 5.08 -19.48
CA ASP A 566 -27.51 6.07 -18.50
C ASP A 566 -26.00 6.38 -18.64
N LEU A 567 -25.19 5.40 -19.06
CA LEU A 567 -23.76 5.59 -19.35
C LEU A 567 -23.52 6.33 -20.67
N VAL A 568 -24.51 6.38 -21.55
CA VAL A 568 -24.45 7.07 -22.84
C VAL A 568 -24.88 8.55 -22.72
N THR A 569 -25.76 8.86 -21.76
CA THR A 569 -26.25 10.23 -21.52
C THR A 569 -25.35 11.07 -20.62
N GLY A 570 -24.60 10.46 -19.69
CA GLY A 570 -23.69 11.15 -18.76
C GLY A 570 -22.35 11.63 -19.37
N LYS A 571 -22.34 12.09 -20.63
CA LYS A 571 -21.11 12.52 -21.33
C LYS A 571 -20.72 13.95 -20.97
N GLU A 572 -19.77 14.11 -20.06
CA GLU A 572 -19.01 15.36 -19.86
C GLU A 572 -17.56 15.14 -20.25
N ASP A 573 -17.17 15.62 -21.45
CA ASP A 573 -15.79 15.49 -21.93
C ASP A 573 -14.84 16.53 -21.29
N GLY A 574 -13.54 16.24 -21.31
CA GLY A 574 -12.48 17.16 -20.90
C GLY A 574 -11.75 16.77 -19.61
N LEU A 575 -10.69 17.53 -19.35
CA LEU A 575 -9.79 17.40 -18.22
C LEU A 575 -10.47 17.81 -16.91
N THR A 576 -10.46 16.91 -15.91
CA THR A 576 -11.04 17.18 -14.60
C THR A 576 -10.15 18.07 -13.73
N ARG A 577 -10.73 18.81 -12.79
CA ARG A 577 -10.00 19.50 -11.73
C ARG A 577 -9.34 18.49 -10.78
N ARG A 578 -8.02 18.31 -10.91
CA ARG A 578 -7.22 17.32 -10.18
C ARG A 578 -7.03 17.72 -8.72
N VAL A 579 -7.48 16.87 -7.79
CA VAL A 579 -7.32 17.04 -6.34
C VAL A 579 -6.25 16.08 -5.81
N ILE A 580 -5.14 16.66 -5.36
CA ILE A 580 -3.95 15.92 -4.88
C ILE A 580 -4.01 15.81 -3.36
N ALA A 581 -3.80 14.60 -2.83
CA ALA A 581 -3.60 14.38 -1.40
C ALA A 581 -2.10 14.22 -1.10
N CYS A 582 -1.56 15.03 -0.20
CA CYS A 582 -0.15 15.02 0.15
C CYS A 582 0.06 14.54 1.59
N LEU A 583 1.13 13.79 1.86
CA LEU A 583 1.54 13.38 3.20
C LEU A 583 3.04 13.58 3.50
N ASP A 584 3.32 14.18 4.66
CA ASP A 584 4.64 14.22 5.28
C ASP A 584 5.00 12.85 5.85
N VAL A 585 6.11 12.26 5.39
CA VAL A 585 6.68 11.04 5.98
C VAL A 585 7.94 11.37 6.75
N ARG A 586 7.95 10.98 8.03
CA ARG A 586 9.06 11.21 8.96
C ARG A 586 9.37 9.96 9.77
N THR A 587 10.55 9.96 10.38
CA THR A 587 10.96 8.96 11.38
C THR A 587 10.54 9.46 12.77
N ASN A 588 9.86 8.63 13.57
CA ASN A 588 9.56 8.94 14.97
C ASN A 588 10.78 8.65 15.87
N ASP A 589 10.67 8.95 17.18
CA ASP A 589 11.75 8.73 18.15
C ASP A 589 12.11 7.24 18.34
N SER A 590 11.26 6.30 17.92
CA SER A 590 11.48 4.84 17.92
C SER A 590 12.14 4.30 16.64
N GLY A 591 12.31 5.13 15.60
CA GLY A 591 12.80 4.71 14.28
C GLY A 591 11.71 4.32 13.27
N ASP A 592 10.43 4.32 13.65
CA ASP A 592 9.33 3.99 12.74
C ASP A 592 9.00 5.13 11.76
N LEU A 593 8.55 4.77 10.57
CA LEU A 593 7.97 5.68 9.60
C LEU A 593 6.52 6.04 9.98
N VAL A 594 6.27 7.34 10.19
CA VAL A 594 4.97 7.88 10.59
C VAL A 594 4.55 9.04 9.70
N VAL A 595 3.24 9.23 9.55
CA VAL A 595 2.67 10.46 8.98
C VAL A 595 2.57 11.51 10.08
N THR A 596 3.06 12.73 9.82
CA THR A 596 3.14 13.79 10.84
C THR A 596 2.38 15.05 10.44
N LYS A 597 1.98 15.87 11.42
CA LYS A 597 1.42 17.20 11.16
C LYS A 597 2.53 18.20 10.82
N GLY A 598 2.62 18.62 9.56
CA GLY A 598 3.38 19.80 9.15
C GLY A 598 2.53 21.06 9.28
N ASP A 599 2.49 21.68 10.45
CA ASP A 599 2.04 23.07 10.61
C ASP A 599 3.29 23.95 10.79
N GLN A 600 3.61 24.81 9.82
CA GLN A 600 4.78 25.71 9.89
C GLN A 600 6.10 24.98 10.22
N TYR A 601 6.24 23.74 9.74
CA TYR A 601 7.36 22.82 10.01
C TYR A 601 7.58 22.42 11.49
N ASP A 602 6.66 22.73 12.41
CA ASP A 602 6.72 22.35 13.83
C ASP A 602 5.88 21.09 14.12
N VAL A 603 6.56 19.99 14.45
CA VAL A 603 5.99 18.62 14.44
C VAL A 603 5.86 17.95 15.82
N ARG A 604 6.30 18.64 16.88
CA ARG A 604 6.30 18.09 18.26
C ARG A 604 5.05 18.48 19.03
N GLU A 605 4.66 17.68 20.01
CA GLU A 605 3.64 18.11 20.97
C GLU A 605 4.14 19.23 21.89
N LYS A 606 3.30 20.24 22.13
CA LYS A 606 3.54 21.32 23.11
C LYS A 606 2.52 21.17 24.23
N SER A 607 2.84 20.31 25.19
CA SER A 607 2.01 19.96 26.34
C SER A 607 2.87 20.00 27.61
N GLY A 608 2.80 21.11 28.35
CA GLY A 608 3.57 21.33 29.58
C GLY A 608 4.88 22.10 29.40
N ALA A 609 5.58 22.32 30.50
CA ALA A 609 6.72 23.25 30.61
C ALA A 609 8.07 22.70 30.11
N ASP A 610 8.07 21.55 29.41
CA ASP A 610 9.27 20.93 28.84
C ASP A 610 9.21 20.98 27.30
N ALA A 611 10.12 21.74 26.69
CA ALA A 611 10.16 22.00 25.25
C ALA A 611 10.76 20.82 24.45
N GLY A 612 10.18 19.62 24.59
CA GLY A 612 10.76 18.37 24.09
C GLY A 612 9.78 17.25 23.74
N GLY A 613 8.50 17.56 23.47
CA GLY A 613 7.46 16.56 23.18
C GLY A 613 7.76 15.62 22.00
N SER A 614 7.07 14.49 21.97
CA SER A 614 7.20 13.44 20.94
C SER A 614 6.70 13.86 19.56
N VAL A 615 7.14 13.14 18.53
CA VAL A 615 6.65 13.31 17.15
C VAL A 615 5.21 12.79 17.04
N ARG A 616 4.28 13.63 16.57
CA ARG A 616 2.86 13.25 16.41
C ARG A 616 2.68 12.21 15.29
N ASN A 617 2.09 11.07 15.62
CA ASN A 617 1.82 9.98 14.69
C ASN A 617 0.34 9.97 14.26
N LEU A 618 0.08 10.22 12.98
CA LEU A 618 -1.26 10.24 12.38
C LEU A 618 -1.62 8.93 11.66
N GLY A 619 -0.73 7.93 11.69
CA GLY A 619 -0.89 6.65 11.01
C GLY A 619 0.34 6.26 10.19
N LYS A 620 0.29 5.05 9.60
CA LYS A 620 1.34 4.57 8.69
C LYS A 620 1.15 5.20 7.30
N PRO A 621 2.24 5.57 6.60
CA PRO A 621 2.15 6.18 5.26
C PRO A 621 1.35 5.36 4.23
N VAL A 622 1.53 4.03 4.23
CA VAL A 622 0.83 3.12 3.29
C VAL A 622 -0.68 3.13 3.53
N ASP A 623 -1.11 3.01 4.78
CA ASP A 623 -2.54 2.97 5.15
C ASP A 623 -3.23 4.32 4.84
N MET A 624 -2.52 5.45 5.03
CA MET A 624 -3.04 6.78 4.68
C MET A 624 -3.10 7.02 3.17
N ALA A 625 -2.09 6.59 2.41
CA ALA A 625 -2.12 6.66 0.95
C ALA A 625 -3.30 5.85 0.37
N LYS A 626 -3.52 4.63 0.90
CA LYS A 626 -4.69 3.81 0.54
C LYS A 626 -6.01 4.50 0.89
N LYS A 627 -6.12 5.06 2.10
CA LYS A 627 -7.31 5.83 2.51
C LYS A 627 -7.58 7.02 1.59
N TYR A 628 -6.56 7.75 1.12
CA TYR A 628 -6.76 8.85 0.18
C TYR A 628 -7.21 8.38 -1.20
N TYR A 629 -6.65 7.28 -1.70
CA TYR A 629 -7.12 6.65 -2.93
C TYR A 629 -8.60 6.22 -2.85
N GLU A 630 -8.99 5.54 -1.78
CA GLU A 630 -10.39 5.11 -1.53
C GLU A 630 -11.34 6.29 -1.30
N GLN A 631 -10.84 7.44 -0.84
CA GLN A 631 -11.59 8.70 -0.77
C GLN A 631 -11.64 9.46 -2.11
N GLY A 632 -11.04 8.92 -3.17
CA GLY A 632 -11.08 9.50 -4.51
C GLY A 632 -9.95 10.49 -4.83
N ALA A 633 -8.81 10.45 -4.15
CA ALA A 633 -7.62 11.21 -4.55
C ALA A 633 -7.24 10.93 -6.01
N ASP A 634 -6.86 11.97 -6.74
CA ASP A 634 -6.43 11.87 -8.14
C ASP A 634 -4.93 11.60 -8.29
N GLU A 635 -4.19 11.83 -7.21
CA GLU A 635 -2.75 11.67 -7.08
C GLU A 635 -2.41 11.67 -5.58
N VAL A 636 -1.41 10.88 -5.17
CA VAL A 636 -0.89 10.87 -3.80
C VAL A 636 0.56 11.33 -3.80
N THR A 637 0.86 12.42 -3.11
CA THR A 637 2.22 12.96 -2.95
C THR A 637 2.81 12.58 -1.60
N PHE A 638 4.03 12.06 -1.59
CA PHE A 638 4.82 11.78 -0.40
C PHE A 638 5.95 12.82 -0.28
N LEU A 639 5.98 13.55 0.82
CA LEU A 639 7.11 14.41 1.18
C LEU A 639 8.03 13.63 2.14
N ASN A 640 9.15 13.18 1.61
CA ASN A 640 10.19 12.48 2.35
C ASN A 640 11.04 13.49 3.15
N ILE A 641 10.72 13.64 4.43
CA ILE A 641 11.44 14.53 5.37
C ILE A 641 12.23 13.69 6.39
N THR A 642 12.52 12.43 6.04
CA THR A 642 13.35 11.53 6.83
C THR A 642 14.84 11.89 6.70
N SER A 643 15.64 11.54 7.70
CA SER A 643 17.09 11.81 7.72
C SER A 643 17.88 10.50 7.78
N PHE A 644 17.77 9.68 6.74
CA PHE A 644 18.46 8.38 6.61
C PHE A 644 19.95 8.50 6.21
N ARG A 645 20.69 9.43 6.82
CA ARG A 645 22.10 9.74 6.45
C ARG A 645 23.08 8.57 6.58
N ASN A 646 22.71 7.53 7.31
CA ASN A 646 23.53 6.34 7.59
C ASN A 646 22.86 5.05 7.10
N CYS A 647 21.95 5.13 6.13
CA CYS A 647 21.27 3.99 5.52
C CYS A 647 21.67 3.90 4.03
N PRO A 648 21.95 2.70 3.49
CA PRO A 648 22.18 2.54 2.07
C PRO A 648 20.99 3.04 1.24
N ILE A 649 21.24 3.67 0.09
CA ILE A 649 20.15 4.30 -0.68
C ILE A 649 19.15 3.24 -1.16
N ALA A 650 19.64 2.08 -1.59
CA ALA A 650 18.82 0.93 -1.99
C ALA A 650 17.93 0.37 -0.86
N ASP A 651 18.32 0.57 0.40
CA ASP A 651 17.59 0.16 1.61
C ASP A 651 16.72 1.27 2.20
N THR A 652 16.66 2.46 1.56
CA THR A 652 15.89 3.60 2.05
C THR A 652 14.42 3.20 2.28
N PRO A 653 13.90 3.29 3.52
CA PRO A 653 12.55 2.80 3.84
C PRO A 653 11.39 3.43 3.04
N MET A 654 11.61 4.60 2.41
CA MET A 654 10.65 5.20 1.47
C MET A 654 10.44 4.37 0.19
N LEU A 655 11.46 3.63 -0.28
CA LEU A 655 11.32 2.73 -1.42
C LEU A 655 10.33 1.61 -1.08
N GLU A 656 10.42 1.05 0.13
CA GLU A 656 9.49 0.03 0.62
C GLU A 656 8.07 0.56 0.85
N ILE A 657 7.92 1.81 1.31
CA ILE A 657 6.60 2.47 1.36
C ILE A 657 5.96 2.51 -0.03
N LEU A 658 6.68 2.99 -1.05
CA LEU A 658 6.15 3.06 -2.42
C LEU A 658 5.84 1.67 -2.98
N ARG A 659 6.67 0.67 -2.69
CA ARG A 659 6.44 -0.71 -3.13
C ARG A 659 5.12 -1.26 -2.60
N ARG A 660 4.80 -1.01 -1.32
CA ARG A 660 3.55 -1.43 -0.68
C ARG A 660 2.36 -0.56 -1.06
N THR A 661 2.53 0.75 -1.19
CA THR A 661 1.45 1.64 -1.65
C THR A 661 1.01 1.25 -3.07
N SER A 662 1.96 1.02 -3.97
CA SER A 662 1.68 0.65 -5.37
C SER A 662 0.97 -0.70 -5.56
N GLU A 663 0.87 -1.55 -4.52
CA GLU A 663 0.12 -2.82 -4.55
C GLU A 663 -1.41 -2.61 -4.49
N THR A 664 -1.88 -1.47 -3.98
CA THR A 664 -3.31 -1.20 -3.79
C THR A 664 -3.76 0.18 -4.26
N VAL A 665 -2.83 1.10 -4.50
CA VAL A 665 -3.10 2.48 -4.94
C VAL A 665 -2.81 2.61 -6.43
N PHE A 666 -3.87 2.54 -7.23
CA PHE A 666 -3.83 2.59 -8.70
C PHE A 666 -4.05 4.01 -9.23
N VAL A 667 -3.42 5.00 -8.59
CA VAL A 667 -3.34 6.40 -9.04
C VAL A 667 -1.88 6.86 -9.02
N PRO A 668 -1.54 8.01 -9.63
CA PRO A 668 -0.19 8.55 -9.63
C PRO A 668 0.38 8.77 -8.22
N LEU A 669 1.63 8.35 -8.02
CA LEU A 669 2.40 8.51 -6.81
C LEU A 669 3.58 9.46 -7.07
N THR A 670 3.59 10.61 -6.40
CA THR A 670 4.68 11.60 -6.49
C THR A 670 5.56 11.51 -5.25
N ILE A 671 6.88 11.50 -5.39
CA ILE A 671 7.83 11.47 -4.27
C ILE A 671 8.75 12.69 -4.28
N GLY A 672 8.69 13.52 -3.24
CA GLY A 672 9.58 14.66 -3.05
C GLY A 672 10.54 14.45 -1.89
N GLY A 673 11.76 14.98 -2.00
CA GLY A 673 12.77 14.93 -0.94
C GLY A 673 13.77 13.78 -1.08
N GLY A 674 15.05 14.12 -1.19
CA GLY A 674 16.16 13.19 -1.40
C GLY A 674 16.54 12.95 -2.87
N ILE A 675 15.80 13.51 -3.83
CA ILE A 675 16.05 13.37 -5.27
C ILE A 675 17.17 14.33 -5.69
N LYS A 676 18.42 13.86 -5.63
CA LYS A 676 19.63 14.61 -5.99
C LYS A 676 20.87 13.73 -6.07
N ASP A 677 21.96 14.30 -6.58
CA ASP A 677 23.29 13.72 -6.46
C ASP A 677 23.66 13.52 -4.99
N THR A 678 24.14 12.33 -4.66
CA THR A 678 24.45 11.94 -3.30
C THR A 678 25.62 10.96 -3.24
N VAL A 679 26.13 10.72 -2.03
CA VAL A 679 27.13 9.71 -1.74
C VAL A 679 26.49 8.68 -0.82
N ASP A 680 26.54 7.42 -1.20
CA ASP A 680 26.03 6.30 -0.39
C ASP A 680 27.02 6.00 0.75
N THR A 681 26.56 5.23 1.73
CA THR A 681 27.26 4.84 2.97
C THR A 681 28.59 4.11 2.76
N ASP A 682 28.80 3.50 1.60
CA ASP A 682 30.06 2.85 1.18
C ASP A 682 31.06 3.82 0.51
N GLY A 683 30.65 5.07 0.25
CA GLY A 683 31.41 6.09 -0.48
C GLY A 683 31.12 6.15 -1.98
N THR A 684 30.23 5.31 -2.51
CA THR A 684 29.81 5.32 -3.91
C THR A 684 29.04 6.60 -4.22
N ARG A 685 29.40 7.30 -5.31
CA ARG A 685 28.61 8.44 -5.81
C ARG A 685 27.42 7.91 -6.59
N VAL A 686 26.22 8.36 -6.24
CA VAL A 686 24.97 7.99 -6.91
C VAL A 686 24.33 9.27 -7.49
N PRO A 687 24.25 9.40 -8.83
CA PRO A 687 23.60 10.52 -9.50
C PRO A 687 22.11 10.63 -9.17
N ALA A 688 21.56 11.85 -9.28
CA ALA A 688 20.14 12.11 -9.13
C ALA A 688 19.25 11.25 -10.04
N LEU A 689 19.73 10.95 -11.26
CA LEU A 689 19.08 10.06 -12.20
C LEU A 689 18.90 8.64 -11.62
N ASP A 690 19.96 8.04 -11.08
CA ASP A 690 19.91 6.69 -10.50
C ASP A 690 19.03 6.65 -9.24
N VAL A 691 19.06 7.71 -8.42
CA VAL A 691 18.14 7.89 -7.29
C VAL A 691 16.68 7.90 -7.79
N ALA A 692 16.37 8.70 -8.81
CA ALA A 692 15.04 8.74 -9.41
C ALA A 692 14.63 7.38 -10.01
N THR A 693 15.53 6.70 -10.72
CA THR A 693 15.31 5.34 -11.24
C THR A 693 14.95 4.34 -10.14
N MET A 694 15.61 4.39 -8.98
CA MET A 694 15.27 3.53 -7.84
C MET A 694 13.87 3.84 -7.28
N TYR A 695 13.50 5.12 -7.22
CA TYR A 695 12.15 5.55 -6.82
C TYR A 695 11.07 5.12 -7.82
N PHE A 696 11.30 5.29 -9.14
CA PHE A 696 10.37 4.87 -10.19
C PHE A 696 10.17 3.34 -10.18
N LYS A 697 11.25 2.56 -10.12
CA LYS A 697 11.19 1.08 -9.99
C LYS A 697 10.49 0.61 -8.72
N SER A 698 10.44 1.46 -7.69
CA SER A 698 9.77 1.16 -6.41
C SER A 698 8.30 1.57 -6.39
N GLY A 699 7.77 2.26 -7.40
CA GLY A 699 6.35 2.58 -7.53
C GLY A 699 5.99 4.06 -7.65
N ALA A 700 6.96 4.98 -7.60
CA ALA A 700 6.72 6.39 -7.91
C ALA A 700 6.52 6.58 -9.43
N ASP A 701 5.71 7.56 -9.83
CA ASP A 701 5.51 7.95 -11.23
C ASP A 701 6.15 9.31 -11.52
N LYS A 702 6.28 10.15 -10.48
CA LYS A 702 6.90 11.48 -10.55
C LYS A 702 7.85 11.69 -9.37
N VAL A 703 8.95 12.39 -9.63
CA VAL A 703 9.90 12.83 -8.59
C VAL A 703 9.86 14.34 -8.44
N SER A 704 9.94 14.83 -7.21
CA SER A 704 9.91 16.26 -6.90
C SER A 704 11.26 16.77 -6.40
N VAL A 705 11.83 17.70 -7.16
CA VAL A 705 13.11 18.38 -6.88
C VAL A 705 12.82 19.68 -6.11
N GLY A 706 13.46 19.82 -4.94
CA GLY A 706 13.32 20.99 -4.07
C GLY A 706 14.48 21.96 -4.22
N SER A 707 15.29 22.09 -3.15
CA SER A 707 16.36 23.10 -3.04
C SER A 707 17.37 23.12 -4.19
N ASP A 708 17.70 21.96 -4.75
CA ASP A 708 18.66 21.83 -5.84
C ASP A 708 18.17 22.51 -7.14
N SER A 709 16.85 22.69 -7.30
CA SER A 709 16.28 23.49 -8.40
C SER A 709 16.63 24.97 -8.31
N VAL A 710 16.76 25.51 -7.09
CA VAL A 710 17.09 26.93 -6.86
C VAL A 710 18.56 27.18 -7.18
N PHE A 711 19.45 26.28 -6.75
CA PHE A 711 20.87 26.37 -7.11
C PHE A 711 21.08 26.19 -8.62
N ALA A 712 20.37 25.26 -9.25
CA ALA A 712 20.38 25.09 -10.70
C ALA A 712 19.91 26.37 -11.44
N ALA A 713 18.86 27.05 -10.95
CA ALA A 713 18.38 28.29 -11.53
C ALA A 713 19.38 29.45 -11.37
N GLU A 714 20.01 29.59 -10.21
CA GLU A 714 21.10 30.54 -9.99
C GLU A 714 22.26 30.30 -11.00
N ASP A 715 22.71 29.04 -11.14
CA ASP A 715 23.77 28.67 -12.08
C ASP A 715 23.38 28.89 -13.55
N TYR A 716 22.11 28.65 -13.92
CA TYR A 716 21.57 28.92 -15.26
C TYR A 716 21.65 30.40 -15.64
N TYR A 717 21.26 31.31 -14.73
CA TYR A 717 21.39 32.75 -14.97
C TYR A 717 22.86 33.21 -14.93
N HIS A 718 23.69 32.68 -14.03
CA HIS A 718 25.14 32.94 -14.03
C HIS A 718 25.83 32.49 -15.34
N ALA A 719 25.37 31.40 -15.95
CA ALA A 719 25.85 30.90 -17.25
C ALA A 719 25.34 31.71 -18.46
N GLY A 720 24.45 32.69 -18.24
CA GLY A 720 23.81 33.49 -19.29
C GLY A 720 22.73 32.70 -20.02
N GLU A 721 21.80 32.12 -19.26
CA GLU A 721 20.64 31.35 -19.75
C GLU A 721 21.03 30.12 -20.59
N LYS A 722 22.03 29.38 -20.09
CA LYS A 722 22.54 28.16 -20.75
C LYS A 722 22.28 26.92 -19.92
N LEU A 723 21.67 25.94 -20.56
CA LEU A 723 21.51 24.59 -20.05
C LEU A 723 22.88 23.91 -19.85
N SER A 724 23.02 23.19 -18.75
CA SER A 724 24.25 22.51 -18.34
C SER A 724 24.31 21.05 -18.83
N GLY A 725 23.14 20.46 -19.09
CA GLY A 725 22.95 19.03 -19.35
C GLY A 725 23.26 18.12 -18.16
N GLN A 726 23.44 18.67 -16.95
CA GLN A 726 23.98 17.96 -15.78
C GLN A 726 23.09 18.06 -14.54
N THR A 727 22.09 18.96 -14.50
CA THR A 727 21.20 19.05 -13.34
C THR A 727 20.31 17.82 -13.22
N ALA A 728 19.78 17.58 -12.02
CA ALA A 728 18.76 16.54 -11.80
C ALA A 728 17.54 16.72 -12.72
N ILE A 729 17.14 17.96 -13.00
CA ILE A 729 15.98 18.28 -13.83
C ILE A 729 16.25 17.89 -15.29
N GLU A 730 17.39 18.30 -15.84
CA GLU A 730 17.80 17.98 -17.22
C GLU A 730 17.96 16.46 -17.41
N THR A 731 18.72 15.80 -16.52
CA THR A 731 19.05 14.38 -16.64
C THR A 731 17.83 13.47 -16.48
N ILE A 732 16.95 13.73 -15.51
CA ILE A 732 15.73 12.94 -15.29
C ILE A 732 14.70 13.19 -16.39
N SER A 733 14.50 14.45 -16.82
CA SER A 733 13.53 14.76 -17.88
C SER A 733 13.97 14.25 -19.26
N GLN A 734 15.27 14.19 -19.55
CA GLN A 734 15.80 13.58 -20.78
C GLN A 734 15.55 12.06 -20.83
N ALA A 735 15.63 11.37 -19.69
CA ALA A 735 15.42 9.92 -19.62
C ALA A 735 13.92 9.54 -19.55
N TYR A 736 13.14 10.24 -18.73
CA TYR A 736 11.76 9.86 -18.37
C TYR A 736 10.69 10.83 -18.89
N GLY A 737 11.08 11.82 -19.70
CA GLY A 737 10.20 12.89 -20.17
C GLY A 737 9.96 13.97 -19.10
N LYS A 738 9.62 15.19 -19.54
CA LYS A 738 9.35 16.32 -18.63
C LYS A 738 8.31 15.97 -17.56
N GLN A 739 7.29 15.22 -17.95
CA GLN A 739 6.17 14.79 -17.12
C GLN A 739 6.57 14.01 -15.85
N ALA A 740 7.77 13.43 -15.79
CA ALA A 740 8.29 12.72 -14.63
C ALA A 740 8.90 13.65 -13.56
N VAL A 741 9.18 14.92 -13.89
CA VAL A 741 9.89 15.88 -13.03
C VAL A 741 8.96 16.99 -12.56
N VAL A 742 8.69 16.99 -11.26
CA VAL A 742 8.02 18.08 -10.53
C VAL A 742 9.08 18.96 -9.87
N VAL A 743 8.87 20.27 -9.79
CA VAL A 743 9.71 21.16 -8.98
C VAL A 743 8.90 21.75 -7.84
N SER A 744 9.34 21.51 -6.60
CA SER A 744 8.75 22.09 -5.40
C SER A 744 9.34 23.46 -5.12
N VAL A 745 8.50 24.49 -5.25
CA VAL A 745 8.88 25.89 -5.06
C VAL A 745 8.32 26.40 -3.73
N ASP A 746 9.20 26.92 -2.88
CA ASP A 746 8.88 27.45 -1.54
C ASP A 746 9.10 28.99 -1.50
N PRO A 747 8.18 29.80 -2.06
CA PRO A 747 8.30 31.24 -2.12
C PRO A 747 7.77 31.92 -0.85
N LYS A 748 8.29 33.13 -0.60
CA LYS A 748 7.87 34.03 0.48
C LYS A 748 7.67 35.45 -0.05
N ARG A 749 6.60 36.12 0.36
CA ARG A 749 6.27 37.47 -0.09
C ARG A 749 7.17 38.53 0.54
N VAL A 750 7.78 39.38 -0.28
CA VAL A 750 8.64 40.51 0.12
C VAL A 750 8.07 41.81 -0.42
N TYR A 751 7.76 42.75 0.47
CA TYR A 751 7.15 44.04 0.11
C TYR A 751 8.19 45.12 -0.20
N VAL A 752 7.87 45.99 -1.15
CA VAL A 752 8.66 47.16 -1.58
C VAL A 752 7.77 48.39 -1.74
N ASP A 753 8.32 49.60 -1.67
CA ASP A 753 7.52 50.82 -1.83
C ASP A 753 7.13 51.03 -3.30
N LYS A 754 8.02 50.67 -4.22
CA LYS A 754 7.87 50.76 -5.67
C LYS A 754 8.60 49.60 -6.39
N PRO A 755 8.25 49.31 -7.65
CA PRO A 755 8.97 48.31 -8.46
C PRO A 755 10.47 48.57 -8.57
N GLU A 756 10.90 49.84 -8.63
CA GLU A 756 12.31 50.21 -8.84
C GLU A 756 13.21 50.02 -7.61
N ASP A 757 12.64 49.67 -6.44
CA ASP A 757 13.41 49.42 -5.22
C ASP A 757 14.09 48.04 -5.22
N THR A 758 13.78 47.19 -6.21
CA THR A 758 14.36 45.86 -6.39
C THR A 758 14.66 45.60 -7.87
N HIS A 759 15.52 44.61 -8.14
CA HIS A 759 15.79 44.12 -9.49
C HIS A 759 14.92 42.91 -9.87
N HIS A 760 14.20 42.35 -8.89
CA HIS A 760 13.28 41.22 -9.05
C HIS A 760 11.93 41.61 -9.66
N HIS A 761 11.21 40.65 -10.21
CA HIS A 761 9.86 40.87 -10.71
C HIS A 761 8.87 41.18 -9.57
N THR A 762 8.31 42.40 -9.57
CA THR A 762 7.27 42.81 -8.61
C THR A 762 5.88 42.82 -9.22
N ILE A 763 4.91 42.31 -8.48
CA ILE A 763 3.48 42.53 -8.73
C ILE A 763 2.92 43.66 -7.85
N LYS A 764 1.82 44.26 -8.28
CA LYS A 764 1.01 45.16 -7.44
C LYS A 764 -0.01 44.33 -6.68
N THR A 765 0.09 44.31 -5.35
CA THR A 765 -0.77 43.49 -4.49
C THR A 765 -2.04 44.22 -4.04
N GLN A 766 -3.12 43.47 -3.94
CA GLN A 766 -4.39 43.87 -3.33
C GLN A 766 -4.33 43.87 -1.79
N PHE A 767 -3.26 43.35 -1.19
CA PHE A 767 -3.06 43.22 0.26
C PHE A 767 -1.83 44.02 0.72
N PRO A 768 -1.93 45.37 0.86
CA PRO A 768 -0.84 46.17 1.40
C PRO A 768 -0.45 45.75 2.82
N ASN A 769 0.85 45.82 3.13
CA ASN A 769 1.31 45.54 4.49
C ASN A 769 1.02 46.70 5.46
N SER A 770 1.40 46.54 6.73
CA SER A 770 1.20 47.56 7.79
C SER A 770 1.92 48.89 7.56
N LYS A 771 2.84 48.98 6.60
CA LYS A 771 3.50 50.23 6.16
C LYS A 771 2.82 50.88 4.95
N GLY A 772 1.77 50.26 4.40
CA GLY A 772 1.07 50.73 3.19
C GLY A 772 1.75 50.35 1.88
N GLN A 773 2.75 49.45 1.91
CA GLN A 773 3.47 49.01 0.71
C GLN A 773 2.55 48.20 -0.19
N SER A 774 2.35 48.64 -1.44
CA SER A 774 1.40 48.05 -2.39
C SER A 774 2.04 47.25 -3.53
N PHE A 775 3.36 47.10 -3.49
CA PHE A 775 4.12 46.24 -4.40
C PHE A 775 4.83 45.14 -3.60
N CYS A 776 4.92 43.95 -4.18
CA CYS A 776 5.69 42.85 -3.62
C CYS A 776 6.25 41.94 -4.71
N TRP A 777 7.32 41.24 -4.39
CA TRP A 777 7.86 40.12 -5.15
C TRP A 777 7.88 38.86 -4.27
N TYR A 778 8.14 37.70 -4.87
CA TYR A 778 8.18 36.44 -4.17
C TYR A 778 9.59 35.87 -4.18
N GLN A 779 10.24 35.90 -3.02
CA GLN A 779 11.60 35.41 -2.83
C GLN A 779 11.60 33.90 -2.62
N CYS A 780 12.44 33.17 -3.36
CA CYS A 780 12.56 31.72 -3.20
C CYS A 780 13.40 31.33 -1.97
N THR A 781 13.15 30.12 -1.46
CA THR A 781 13.88 29.57 -0.32
C THR A 781 14.39 28.15 -0.59
N VAL A 782 15.37 27.74 0.20
CA VAL A 782 15.98 26.41 0.19
C VAL A 782 16.01 25.81 1.59
N LYS A 783 16.40 24.52 1.67
CA LYS A 783 16.48 23.71 2.89
C LYS A 783 15.11 23.60 3.61
N GLY A 784 14.00 23.70 2.87
CA GLY A 784 12.62 23.70 3.37
C GLY A 784 12.33 24.97 4.16
N GLY A 785 12.16 26.10 3.46
CA GLY A 785 11.79 27.40 4.05
C GLY A 785 12.84 28.09 4.94
N ARG A 786 14.00 27.48 5.21
CA ARG A 786 14.95 27.93 6.26
C ARG A 786 16.03 28.89 5.80
N GLU A 787 16.32 28.95 4.51
CA GLU A 787 17.31 29.86 3.92
C GLU A 787 16.69 30.55 2.70
N THR A 788 16.68 31.88 2.70
CA THR A 788 16.25 32.71 1.56
C THR A 788 17.39 32.84 0.54
N ARG A 789 17.04 32.89 -0.75
CA ARG A 789 17.98 33.10 -1.87
C ARG A 789 17.65 34.40 -2.60
N ASP A 790 18.62 34.99 -3.29
CA ASP A 790 18.46 36.25 -4.03
C ASP A 790 17.95 35.99 -5.45
N ILE A 791 16.80 35.32 -5.53
CA ILE A 791 16.13 34.91 -6.76
C ILE A 791 14.62 34.94 -6.54
N ASP A 792 13.89 35.47 -7.52
CA ASP A 792 12.43 35.54 -7.48
C ASP A 792 11.75 34.30 -8.10
N VAL A 793 10.47 34.14 -7.79
CA VAL A 793 9.69 32.98 -8.21
C VAL A 793 9.62 32.84 -9.73
N ARG A 794 9.56 33.95 -10.50
CA ARG A 794 9.51 33.89 -11.96
C ARG A 794 10.84 33.42 -12.53
N GLN A 795 11.94 33.99 -12.05
CA GLN A 795 13.30 33.55 -12.42
C GLN A 795 13.44 32.04 -12.18
N LEU A 796 13.04 31.55 -11.00
CA LEU A 796 13.10 30.12 -10.71
C LEU A 796 12.23 29.28 -11.66
N VAL A 797 10.93 29.59 -11.82
CA VAL A 797 10.04 28.73 -12.62
C VAL A 797 10.42 28.72 -14.10
N GLN A 798 10.92 29.83 -14.65
CA GLN A 798 11.36 29.93 -16.04
C GLN A 798 12.65 29.13 -16.29
N ALA A 799 13.62 29.20 -15.38
CA ALA A 799 14.84 28.41 -15.48
C ALA A 799 14.55 26.90 -15.44
N VAL A 800 13.67 26.43 -14.54
CA VAL A 800 13.39 24.98 -14.44
C VAL A 800 12.51 24.45 -15.56
N GLU A 801 11.60 25.27 -16.12
CA GLU A 801 10.85 24.92 -17.35
C GLU A 801 11.80 24.71 -18.54
N ALA A 802 12.80 25.61 -18.68
CA ALA A 802 13.85 25.49 -19.69
C ALA A 802 14.71 24.23 -19.49
N MET A 803 15.05 23.89 -18.24
CA MET A 803 15.75 22.65 -17.88
C MET A 803 14.95 21.36 -18.11
N GLY A 804 13.63 21.45 -18.32
CA GLY A 804 12.79 20.29 -18.59
C GLY A 804 11.90 19.82 -17.44
N ALA A 805 11.65 20.63 -16.41
CA ALA A 805 10.55 20.36 -15.49
C ALA A 805 9.21 20.27 -16.26
N GLY A 806 8.32 19.38 -15.84
CA GLY A 806 6.99 19.20 -16.45
C GLY A 806 5.83 19.60 -15.56
N GLU A 807 6.07 19.96 -14.30
CA GLU A 807 5.04 20.43 -13.37
C GLU A 807 5.68 21.23 -12.21
N ILE A 808 5.05 22.33 -11.79
CA ILE A 808 5.46 23.11 -10.61
C ILE A 808 4.53 22.78 -9.43
N LEU A 809 5.09 22.30 -8.33
CA LEU A 809 4.43 22.28 -7.03
C LEU A 809 4.67 23.63 -6.34
N LEU A 810 3.68 24.52 -6.42
CA LEU A 810 3.77 25.90 -5.94
C LEU A 810 3.23 26.00 -4.52
N ASN A 811 4.11 25.85 -3.54
CA ASN A 811 3.79 26.10 -2.12
C ASN A 811 3.73 27.62 -1.87
N CYS A 812 3.38 28.00 -0.64
CA CYS A 812 3.47 29.39 -0.21
C CYS A 812 3.73 29.45 1.30
N ILE A 813 4.92 29.90 1.71
CA ILE A 813 5.35 29.90 3.11
C ILE A 813 4.41 30.73 3.99
N ASP A 814 3.92 31.86 3.47
CA ASP A 814 3.03 32.77 4.23
C ASP A 814 1.59 32.23 4.37
N LYS A 815 1.22 31.21 3.58
CA LYS A 815 -0.08 30.51 3.66
C LYS A 815 0.00 29.16 4.37
N ASP A 816 1.20 28.63 4.60
CA ASP A 816 1.37 27.27 5.10
C ASP A 816 0.80 27.09 6.53
N GLY A 817 0.07 26.00 6.74
CA GLY A 817 -0.69 25.74 7.98
C GLY A 817 -1.83 26.72 8.30
N SER A 818 -2.04 27.80 7.53
CA SER A 818 -3.00 28.86 7.87
C SER A 818 -4.47 28.45 7.77
N ASN A 819 -4.78 27.46 6.92
CA ASN A 819 -6.15 27.06 6.56
C ASN A 819 -7.02 28.25 6.07
N SER A 820 -6.40 29.24 5.40
CA SER A 820 -7.04 30.51 4.98
C SER A 820 -7.10 30.73 3.45
N GLY A 821 -7.00 29.64 2.69
CA GLY A 821 -6.98 29.65 1.22
C GLY A 821 -5.60 29.88 0.63
N PHE A 822 -5.43 29.49 -0.62
CA PHE A 822 -4.19 29.61 -1.38
C PHE A 822 -3.78 31.08 -1.62
N ASP A 823 -2.55 31.34 -2.07
CA ASP A 823 -2.16 32.67 -2.55
C ASP A 823 -2.49 32.80 -4.06
N LEU A 824 -3.63 33.42 -4.36
CA LEU A 824 -4.12 33.60 -5.73
C LEU A 824 -3.26 34.57 -6.56
N GLU A 825 -2.57 35.51 -5.91
CA GLU A 825 -1.70 36.46 -6.62
C GLU A 825 -0.42 35.75 -7.08
N LEU A 826 0.17 34.93 -6.21
CA LEU A 826 1.32 34.07 -6.52
C LEU A 826 1.02 33.10 -7.68
N ILE A 827 -0.12 32.42 -7.63
CA ILE A 827 -0.50 31.44 -8.67
C ILE A 827 -0.66 32.13 -10.03
N ASN A 828 -1.37 33.26 -10.07
CA ASN A 828 -1.55 34.02 -11.31
C ASN A 828 -0.24 34.62 -11.83
N ASP A 829 0.68 35.04 -10.96
CA ASP A 829 2.01 35.53 -11.35
C ASP A 829 2.86 34.43 -12.01
N VAL A 830 2.88 33.23 -11.40
CA VAL A 830 3.59 32.07 -11.94
C VAL A 830 2.94 31.56 -13.24
N LYS A 831 1.61 31.43 -13.31
CA LYS A 831 0.90 31.05 -14.56
C LYS A 831 1.09 32.07 -15.69
N ALA A 832 1.48 33.30 -15.39
CA ALA A 832 1.84 34.32 -16.39
C ALA A 832 3.34 34.31 -16.77
N ALA A 833 4.14 33.41 -16.21
CA ALA A 833 5.58 33.32 -16.45
C ALA A 833 6.01 32.05 -17.22
N ILE A 834 5.22 30.96 -17.12
CA ILE A 834 5.53 29.61 -17.64
C ILE A 834 4.32 28.94 -18.30
N LYS A 835 4.58 27.88 -19.08
CA LYS A 835 3.59 27.07 -19.82
C LYS A 835 3.42 25.65 -19.30
N ILE A 836 4.25 25.18 -18.37
CA ILE A 836 4.03 23.89 -17.70
C ILE A 836 2.89 23.95 -16.65
N PRO A 837 2.25 22.81 -16.32
CA PRO A 837 1.25 22.72 -15.25
C PRO A 837 1.73 23.25 -13.89
N VAL A 838 0.83 23.90 -13.16
CA VAL A 838 1.05 24.38 -11.79
C VAL A 838 0.03 23.76 -10.83
N ILE A 839 0.53 23.22 -9.73
CA ILE A 839 -0.24 22.73 -8.59
C ILE A 839 -0.29 23.85 -7.53
N ALA A 840 -1.48 24.33 -7.19
CA ALA A 840 -1.68 25.20 -6.05
C ALA A 840 -1.52 24.43 -4.73
N SER A 841 -0.62 24.89 -3.86
CA SER A 841 -0.32 24.28 -2.56
C SER A 841 -0.21 25.34 -1.44
N SER A 842 -0.21 24.88 -0.18
CA SER A 842 -0.28 25.66 1.07
C SER A 842 -1.54 26.53 1.25
N GLY A 843 -2.20 26.42 2.41
CA GLY A 843 -3.34 27.24 2.81
C GLY A 843 -4.74 26.62 2.63
N ALA A 844 -4.88 25.51 1.91
CA ALA A 844 -6.11 24.73 1.86
C ALA A 844 -6.60 24.34 3.27
N GLY A 845 -7.92 24.36 3.48
CA GLY A 845 -8.52 24.16 4.82
C GLY A 845 -9.99 23.74 4.78
N VAL A 846 -10.76 24.28 3.84
CA VAL A 846 -12.14 23.88 3.54
C VAL A 846 -12.31 23.63 2.03
N PRO A 847 -13.32 22.84 1.60
CA PRO A 847 -13.62 22.62 0.18
C PRO A 847 -13.74 23.90 -0.65
N ALA A 848 -14.30 24.97 -0.09
CA ALA A 848 -14.46 26.26 -0.78
C ALA A 848 -13.14 26.88 -1.25
N HIS A 849 -12.00 26.57 -0.63
CA HIS A 849 -10.69 27.05 -1.10
C HIS A 849 -10.28 26.38 -2.43
N PHE A 850 -10.72 25.15 -2.70
CA PHE A 850 -10.50 24.48 -3.99
C PHE A 850 -11.38 25.11 -5.08
N ALA A 851 -12.67 25.33 -4.79
CA ALA A 851 -13.57 26.02 -5.71
C ALA A 851 -13.08 27.45 -6.00
N GLU A 852 -12.62 28.19 -4.99
CA GLU A 852 -12.06 29.52 -5.15
C GLU A 852 -10.83 29.54 -6.08
N VAL A 853 -9.85 28.66 -5.86
CA VAL A 853 -8.62 28.68 -6.66
C VAL A 853 -8.86 28.26 -8.11
N PHE A 854 -9.72 27.28 -8.37
CA PHE A 854 -10.08 26.87 -9.73
C PHE A 854 -10.99 27.88 -10.47
N ASN A 855 -11.69 28.76 -9.75
CA ASN A 855 -12.51 29.82 -10.33
C ASN A 855 -11.71 31.11 -10.59
N LYS A 856 -10.79 31.47 -9.68
CA LYS A 856 -10.05 32.76 -9.71
C LYS A 856 -8.65 32.68 -10.31
N THR A 857 -8.18 31.49 -10.70
CA THR A 857 -6.85 31.28 -11.29
C THR A 857 -6.91 30.23 -12.40
N THR A 858 -5.85 30.15 -13.21
CA THR A 858 -5.66 29.10 -14.21
C THR A 858 -4.81 27.93 -13.70
N THR A 859 -4.85 27.64 -12.39
CA THR A 859 -4.13 26.49 -11.80
C THR A 859 -4.63 25.16 -12.38
N ASP A 860 -3.71 24.23 -12.62
CA ASP A 860 -3.98 22.95 -13.29
C ASP A 860 -4.43 21.87 -12.28
N ALA A 861 -3.92 21.96 -11.06
CA ALA A 861 -4.32 21.13 -9.92
C ALA A 861 -4.30 21.93 -8.62
N ALA A 862 -4.86 21.35 -7.56
CA ALA A 862 -4.79 21.87 -6.20
C ALA A 862 -4.52 20.74 -5.20
N LEU A 863 -3.68 21.02 -4.20
CA LEU A 863 -3.16 20.05 -3.23
C LEU A 863 -3.64 20.36 -1.82
N GLY A 864 -4.11 19.32 -1.13
CA GLY A 864 -4.44 19.35 0.30
C GLY A 864 -3.57 18.36 1.09
N ALA A 865 -3.19 18.76 2.31
CA ALA A 865 -2.48 17.92 3.27
C ALA A 865 -3.20 17.93 4.62
N GLY A 866 -3.01 18.99 5.41
CA GLY A 866 -3.50 19.10 6.79
C GLY A 866 -4.98 18.78 6.99
N MET A 867 -5.88 19.31 6.16
CA MET A 867 -7.33 19.05 6.27
C MET A 867 -7.71 17.58 6.06
N PHE A 868 -7.00 16.88 5.14
CA PHE A 868 -7.19 15.45 4.89
C PHE A 868 -6.52 14.57 5.96
N HIS A 869 -5.40 15.02 6.54
CA HIS A 869 -4.74 14.36 7.67
C HIS A 869 -5.59 14.40 8.94
N ARG A 870 -6.16 15.57 9.24
CA ARG A 870 -6.99 15.79 10.44
C ARG A 870 -8.39 15.17 10.32
N GLY A 871 -8.78 14.77 9.11
CA GLY A 871 -10.12 14.23 8.85
C GLY A 871 -11.24 15.28 8.95
N GLU A 872 -10.88 16.57 8.89
CA GLU A 872 -11.83 17.69 8.85
C GLU A 872 -12.69 17.62 7.59
N TYR A 873 -12.05 17.22 6.48
CA TYR A 873 -12.70 16.90 5.22
C TYR A 873 -12.02 15.69 4.58
N THR A 874 -12.77 14.92 3.79
CA THR A 874 -12.23 13.90 2.87
C THR A 874 -12.00 14.50 1.48
N VAL A 875 -11.25 13.78 0.64
CA VAL A 875 -11.13 14.16 -0.78
C VAL A 875 -12.49 14.10 -1.49
N THR A 876 -13.34 13.12 -1.12
CA THR A 876 -14.72 13.00 -1.61
C THR A 876 -15.51 14.28 -1.36
N GLN A 877 -15.51 14.80 -0.13
CA GLN A 877 -16.25 16.03 0.21
C GLN A 877 -15.72 17.26 -0.52
N VAL A 878 -14.43 17.32 -0.86
CA VAL A 878 -13.89 18.37 -1.73
C VAL A 878 -14.43 18.22 -3.16
N LYS A 879 -14.47 17.01 -3.70
CA LYS A 879 -14.98 16.72 -5.03
C LYS A 879 -16.49 16.91 -5.17
N ASP A 880 -17.27 16.49 -4.18
CA ASP A 880 -18.72 16.70 -4.13
C ASP A 880 -19.03 18.21 -4.17
N HIS A 881 -18.29 19.01 -3.40
CA HIS A 881 -18.42 20.47 -3.41
C HIS A 881 -17.99 21.08 -4.76
N LEU A 882 -16.87 20.64 -5.34
CA LEU A 882 -16.45 21.09 -6.67
C LEU A 882 -17.50 20.76 -7.75
N GLN A 883 -18.10 19.56 -7.69
CA GLN A 883 -19.16 19.17 -8.61
C GLN A 883 -20.43 20.01 -8.42
N MET A 884 -20.81 20.34 -7.18
CA MET A 884 -21.92 21.25 -6.88
C MET A 884 -21.69 22.66 -7.45
N GLU A 885 -20.45 23.14 -7.45
CA GLU A 885 -20.05 24.42 -8.07
C GLU A 885 -19.87 24.33 -9.60
N GLY A 886 -20.17 23.17 -10.21
CA GLY A 886 -20.13 22.95 -11.67
C GLY A 886 -18.75 22.59 -12.24
N PHE A 887 -17.77 22.23 -11.39
CA PHE A 887 -16.47 21.73 -11.87
C PHE A 887 -16.53 20.24 -12.20
N LEU A 888 -16.01 19.90 -13.38
CA LEU A 888 -15.76 18.51 -13.77
C LEU A 888 -14.67 17.90 -12.86
N VAL A 889 -15.02 16.83 -12.14
CA VAL A 889 -14.14 16.08 -11.22
C VAL A 889 -14.18 14.59 -11.52
N ARG A 890 -13.07 13.88 -11.29
CA ARG A 890 -13.08 12.41 -11.36
C ARG A 890 -13.86 11.83 -10.18
N GLN A 891 -14.89 11.05 -10.45
CA GLN A 891 -15.58 10.27 -9.43
C GLN A 891 -14.84 8.98 -9.07
N PHE A 892 -14.97 8.53 -7.83
CA PHE A 892 -14.39 7.26 -7.39
C PHE A 892 -15.31 6.10 -7.80
N GLU A 893 -14.79 5.17 -8.59
CA GLU A 893 -15.46 3.91 -8.93
C GLU A 893 -15.04 2.83 -7.93
N ALA A 894 -16.00 2.14 -7.31
CA ALA A 894 -15.76 1.10 -6.31
C ALA A 894 -15.65 -0.33 -6.90
N GLU A 895 -16.20 -0.55 -8.10
CA GLU A 895 -16.31 -1.86 -8.74
C GLU A 895 -15.69 -1.84 -10.14
N ILE A 896 -14.80 -2.81 -10.39
CA ILE A 896 -14.06 -2.99 -11.65
C ILE A 896 -14.99 -3.64 -12.68
#